data_AF-A0A925SBV5-F1
#
_entry.id   AF-A0A925SBV5-F1
#
_cell.length_a   1.000
_cell.length_b   1.000
_cell.length_c   1.000
_cell.angle_alpha   90.00
_cell.angle_beta   90.00
_cell.angle_gamma   90.00
#
_symmetry.space_group_name_H-M   'P 1'
#
loop_
_entity.id
_entity.type
_entity.pdbx_description
1 polymer ?
#
loop_
_entity_poly.entity_id
_entity_poly.type
_entity_poly.pdbx_seq_one_letter_code
_entity_poly.pdbx_strand_id
1 'polypeptide(L)'
;MVAATENVESVEKPKKVAAETTAVADESDLSRNQVPVEQAATSAAVADLPPVLLTEAGKPALTDAAIKTTATELSGALTVGYIYGADFNAAKNLLSPMNESGTKRLEAMYPTLRKDLETAFGKDERFRELEALLDRKDGKTNIVGNIAQALEVAKVSGWDSGITERETAGRMLRAALGPLDSKQLTEVKADWDKRYGKEYGSFDQAIASGSLNPTDKALVKDFYSKGSDARTSADIQAAATSLLKDYNSTPLNRQQADRYLGQLSDVLGGPSQSAVEARKALKTNSEFAPEFDKAFGANARTSETQKRIAADFVSEGRISIGTIVTGNSKTLAGFFDNPDNISLALTHATPKERQDFIEGKRLSGKQDLTNLTEVQIGQMEFYKKLDDAFKANGNPRQQAIYADQLANGKKTQITEMAELHTEANMFGFGGGHSTQKMMASVENMTRENWELIRPTAKGAESPYMKDLKASIGTYTEAGSEEQKRLFALLDAKAGVKTYEDSQSVKRSFADVVKDNSDNTEDSRIALAKSVASMTPADAAAYKANPELRQQTQAALGEFAGADKDAAALLLSKSLLSQVEKTGQPPKLYALDTFAKDVVDGKLDDPGKRMAAVETLMKDSALLARAKAIQDNLDLGTMYGANPTPENVALTGLLRSGATESGYRALLRGEPIGIGVKISTGGGTLGEGFKGLYDDIAALPKDERDRIRGLISPDQQKVLDNVIAQGGKPNLADDFQSYLIGDGGSHKEFTAKVAAMSDAERTQFMADVQRKYGQDFNKALIASAVARDGVSAENKQVLEKLASQNWKPTLADEARQFVLDGGNYQDFAKKFGDLNFTQKEQLKSEYSSKYSTSLDKDFLAKVPHESAETFQDLLRSRASDPLQNYFDRVAGLDKSGFTPDGTLLNVERALQVNRDFITQYQANREKLPPNVQAALDQYYTEAVKQNGESKERLAEVAVQTAVIAAAIASIPVTGGLSTLTIGQASALIAASATGGAVMRPALMAAIEGKGMTMEKAMQQAKLGALDGM
;
A
#
# COMPACT_ATOMS: atom_id res chain seq x y z
N MET A 1 70.88 -21.69 16.12
CA MET A 1 71.27 -22.34 17.38
C MET A 1 69.99 -22.82 18.02
N VAL A 2 69.57 -24.09 18.02
CA VAL A 2 70.23 -25.40 17.93
C VAL A 2 69.70 -26.19 16.72
N ALA A 3 70.57 -27.01 16.13
CA ALA A 3 70.44 -27.74 14.86
C ALA A 3 69.70 -29.09 15.03
N ALA A 4 68.85 -29.50 14.07
CA ALA A 4 69.09 -30.49 12.98
C ALA A 4 69.20 -31.96 13.42
N THR A 5 68.33 -32.84 12.87
CA THR A 5 68.70 -34.17 12.32
C THR A 5 67.56 -34.80 11.49
N GLU A 6 67.98 -35.57 10.48
CA GLU A 6 67.28 -36.18 9.35
C GLU A 6 66.67 -37.59 9.60
N ASN A 7 65.84 -38.04 8.64
CA ASN A 7 65.79 -39.36 7.94
C ASN A 7 64.33 -39.85 7.69
N VAL A 8 63.81 -39.94 6.45
CA VAL A 8 64.00 -40.94 5.34
C VAL A 8 63.38 -42.31 5.75
N GLU A 9 62.41 -42.99 5.09
CA GLU A 9 62.21 -43.51 3.70
C GLU A 9 60.76 -44.13 3.68
N SER A 10 59.84 -43.95 2.72
CA SER A 10 59.66 -44.54 1.37
C SER A 10 58.53 -45.60 1.22
N VAL A 11 57.64 -45.37 0.24
CA VAL A 11 57.02 -46.30 -0.76
C VAL A 11 56.00 -47.33 -0.19
N GLU A 12 54.74 -47.44 -0.66
CA GLU A 12 54.28 -47.86 -2.00
C GLU A 12 52.77 -47.56 -2.25
N LYS A 13 52.36 -47.37 -3.52
CA LYS A 13 50.99 -47.07 -4.01
C LYS A 13 50.15 -48.37 -4.21
N PRO A 14 48.82 -48.33 -4.48
CA PRO A 14 48.36 -48.17 -5.88
C PRO A 14 46.97 -47.52 -6.15
N LYS A 15 46.93 -46.85 -7.32
CA LYS A 15 45.88 -46.81 -8.39
C LYS A 15 44.54 -46.04 -8.25
N LYS A 16 44.46 -45.02 -9.14
CA LYS A 16 43.32 -44.33 -9.80
C LYS A 16 42.27 -45.27 -10.43
N VAL A 17 41.01 -44.80 -10.51
CA VAL A 17 40.21 -44.50 -11.74
C VAL A 17 39.12 -43.47 -11.34
N ALA A 18 39.28 -42.18 -11.66
CA ALA A 18 38.66 -41.39 -12.75
C ALA A 18 37.19 -40.94 -12.50
N ALA A 19 37.01 -39.63 -12.30
CA ALA A 19 35.74 -38.90 -12.36
C ALA A 19 35.88 -37.79 -13.41
N GLU A 20 34.93 -37.74 -14.34
CA GLU A 20 34.77 -36.69 -15.35
C GLU A 20 33.58 -35.77 -14.97
N THR A 21 33.91 -34.49 -14.83
CA THR A 21 33.19 -33.26 -15.25
C THR A 21 31.66 -33.20 -15.38
N THR A 22 31.07 -32.25 -14.66
CA THR A 22 30.06 -31.27 -15.13
C THR A 22 30.28 -29.96 -14.34
N ALA A 23 30.81 -28.91 -14.98
CA ALA A 23 30.11 -27.82 -15.66
C ALA A 23 29.59 -26.74 -14.69
N VAL A 24 30.29 -25.60 -14.74
CA VAL A 24 30.10 -24.34 -14.00
C VAL A 24 29.01 -23.51 -14.69
N ALA A 25 28.12 -22.90 -13.91
CA ALA A 25 27.32 -21.72 -14.27
C ALA A 25 27.40 -20.79 -13.03
N ASP A 26 28.37 -19.89 -13.01
CA ASP A 26 28.27 -18.46 -13.39
C ASP A 26 27.49 -17.64 -12.33
N GLU A 27 28.25 -17.24 -11.31
CA GLU A 27 27.86 -16.30 -10.26
C GLU A 27 28.01 -14.86 -10.80
N SER A 28 26.95 -14.30 -11.37
CA SER A 28 26.87 -12.85 -11.59
C SER A 28 25.42 -12.36 -11.67
N ASP A 29 24.66 -12.39 -10.56
CA ASP A 29 23.47 -11.54 -10.44
C ASP A 29 22.93 -11.35 -9.00
N LEU A 30 23.82 -11.13 -8.03
CA LEU A 30 23.43 -10.81 -6.65
C LEU A 30 24.15 -9.54 -6.17
N SER A 31 23.70 -8.37 -6.66
CA SER A 31 23.88 -7.13 -5.93
C SER A 31 22.89 -6.03 -6.36
N ARG A 32 22.36 -5.33 -5.33
CA ARG A 32 21.60 -4.06 -5.32
C ARG A 32 20.07 -4.21 -5.28
N ASN A 33 19.31 -3.50 -4.45
CA ASN A 33 19.53 -2.82 -3.17
C ASN A 33 18.12 -2.45 -2.66
N GLN A 34 17.82 -2.82 -1.43
CA GLN A 34 16.59 -2.50 -0.68
C GLN A 34 16.71 -1.12 0.01
N VAL A 35 15.69 -0.25 -0.08
CA VAL A 35 15.43 0.86 0.90
C VAL A 35 13.97 1.40 0.79
N PRO A 36 13.42 2.19 1.74
CA PRO A 36 12.18 1.89 2.47
C PRO A 36 11.05 2.94 2.28
N VAL A 37 9.86 2.59 2.76
CA VAL A 37 8.62 3.39 2.67
C VAL A 37 8.33 4.07 4.01
N GLU A 38 8.39 5.40 4.07
CA GLU A 38 7.61 6.21 5.04
C GLU A 38 7.71 7.72 4.73
N GLN A 39 6.57 8.33 4.33
CA GLN A 39 6.11 9.69 4.69
C GLN A 39 4.98 10.16 3.76
N ALA A 40 3.72 10.23 4.25
CA ALA A 40 2.71 11.17 3.77
C ALA A 40 1.47 11.25 4.70
N ALA A 41 1.51 12.16 5.67
CA ALA A 41 0.36 12.85 6.26
C ALA A 41 0.88 14.26 6.62
N THR A 42 0.36 15.41 6.18
CA THR A 42 -1.04 15.89 6.20
C THR A 42 -1.24 17.13 5.30
N SER A 43 -2.51 17.33 4.92
CA SER A 43 -3.26 18.61 4.79
C SER A 43 -3.62 19.19 3.40
N ALA A 44 -4.95 19.21 3.19
CA ALA A 44 -5.83 20.29 2.72
C ALA A 44 -5.71 20.84 1.27
N ALA A 45 -6.67 20.45 0.41
CA ALA A 45 -7.76 21.31 -0.09
C ALA A 45 -8.40 20.69 -1.35
N VAL A 46 -9.46 19.88 -1.18
CA VAL A 46 -10.45 19.66 -2.26
C VAL A 46 -11.68 20.45 -1.87
N ALA A 47 -11.59 21.77 -2.00
CA ALA A 47 -12.74 22.67 -1.99
C ALA A 47 -12.85 23.29 -3.38
N ASP A 48 -14.10 23.41 -3.84
CA ASP A 48 -14.57 23.95 -5.12
C ASP A 48 -14.49 23.04 -6.36
N LEU A 49 -15.42 22.09 -6.43
CA LEU A 49 -16.05 21.72 -7.70
C LEU A 49 -17.53 22.14 -7.64
N PRO A 50 -18.05 22.88 -8.64
CA PRO A 50 -19.44 23.32 -8.64
C PRO A 50 -20.39 22.12 -8.69
N PRO A 51 -21.57 22.20 -8.03
CA PRO A 51 -22.57 21.15 -8.09
C PRO A 51 -23.21 21.18 -9.49
N VAL A 52 -22.88 20.20 -10.34
CA VAL A 52 -23.61 20.01 -11.59
C VAL A 52 -24.65 18.92 -11.39
N LEU A 53 -25.90 19.37 -11.51
CA LEU A 53 -27.15 18.63 -11.48
C LEU A 53 -27.08 17.32 -12.28
N LEU A 54 -27.49 16.22 -11.64
CA LEU A 54 -27.95 15.01 -12.31
C LEU A 54 -29.14 15.38 -13.20
N THR A 55 -28.89 15.45 -14.51
CA THR A 55 -29.96 15.35 -15.51
C THR A 55 -29.64 14.21 -16.44
N GLU A 56 -30.66 13.45 -16.82
CA GLU A 56 -30.59 12.20 -17.63
C GLU A 56 -30.15 12.43 -19.10
N ALA A 57 -29.30 13.42 -19.39
CA ALA A 57 -28.77 13.68 -20.72
C ALA A 57 -27.25 13.87 -20.67
N GLY A 58 -26.52 12.87 -21.18
CA GLY A 58 -25.08 12.96 -21.47
C GLY A 58 -24.20 12.17 -20.52
N LYS A 59 -24.01 10.86 -20.81
CA LYS A 59 -22.82 10.16 -20.32
C LYS A 59 -21.61 10.89 -20.91
N PRO A 60 -20.70 11.46 -20.10
CA PRO A 60 -19.49 12.07 -20.64
C PRO A 60 -18.67 10.96 -21.33
N ALA A 61 -18.31 11.22 -22.58
CA ALA A 61 -17.50 10.35 -23.41
C ALA A 61 -16.20 11.08 -23.76
N LEU A 62 -15.09 10.36 -23.94
CA LEU A 62 -13.84 10.90 -24.48
C LEU A 62 -14.11 11.92 -25.58
N THR A 63 -13.44 13.07 -25.58
CA THR A 63 -13.63 14.05 -26.67
C THR A 63 -13.23 13.47 -28.03
N ASP A 64 -13.76 14.00 -29.14
CA ASP A 64 -13.35 13.56 -30.48
C ASP A 64 -11.84 13.72 -30.70
N ALA A 65 -11.25 14.76 -30.09
CA ALA A 65 -9.81 14.98 -30.08
C ALA A 65 -9.07 13.83 -29.38
N ALA A 66 -9.54 13.40 -28.20
CA ALA A 66 -8.93 12.28 -27.48
C ALA A 66 -9.03 10.97 -28.26
N ILE A 67 -10.20 10.67 -28.85
CA ILE A 67 -10.37 9.47 -29.70
C ILE A 67 -9.46 9.53 -30.93
N LYS A 68 -9.30 10.71 -31.55
CA LYS A 68 -8.40 10.89 -32.70
C LYS A 68 -6.93 10.69 -32.31
N THR A 69 -6.51 11.17 -31.14
CA THR A 69 -5.18 10.90 -30.60
C THR A 69 -4.99 9.40 -30.40
N THR A 70 -5.93 8.71 -29.74
CA THR A 70 -5.89 7.26 -29.56
C THR A 70 -5.82 6.52 -30.90
N ALA A 71 -6.59 6.93 -31.91
CA ALA A 71 -6.54 6.33 -33.26
C ALA A 71 -5.16 6.49 -33.90
N THR A 72 -4.54 7.66 -33.75
CA THR A 72 -3.20 7.96 -34.29
C THR A 72 -2.14 7.12 -33.58
N GLU A 73 -2.20 7.03 -32.25
CA GLU A 73 -1.26 6.23 -31.46
C GLU A 73 -1.42 4.74 -31.71
N LEU A 74 -2.66 4.27 -31.87
CA LEU A 74 -2.95 2.87 -32.20
C LEU A 74 -2.45 2.55 -33.60
N SER A 75 -2.66 3.42 -34.58
CA SER A 75 -2.05 3.28 -35.90
C SER A 75 -0.52 3.21 -35.80
N GLY A 76 0.11 4.06 -34.99
CA GLY A 76 1.56 4.01 -34.72
C GLY A 76 2.01 2.69 -34.09
N ALA A 77 1.29 2.19 -33.09
CA ALA A 77 1.58 0.90 -32.44
C ALA A 77 1.49 -0.29 -33.42
N LEU A 78 0.60 -0.19 -34.40
CA LEU A 78 0.44 -1.18 -35.46
C LEU A 78 1.41 -0.98 -36.63
N THR A 79 2.10 0.17 -36.69
CA THR A 79 2.99 0.56 -37.79
C THR A 79 4.41 0.80 -37.28
N VAL A 80 5.19 -0.26 -37.10
CA VAL A 80 6.65 -0.16 -36.90
C VAL A 80 7.38 -1.06 -37.91
N GLY A 81 8.39 -0.50 -38.57
CA GLY A 81 9.06 -1.05 -39.75
C GLY A 81 9.74 -2.41 -39.56
N TYR A 82 10.21 -2.95 -40.69
CA TYR A 82 10.76 -4.28 -41.03
C TYR A 82 11.61 -5.07 -39.97
N ILE A 83 11.91 -4.49 -38.80
CA ILE A 83 12.82 -5.02 -37.77
C ILE A 83 12.13 -5.27 -36.41
N TYR A 84 11.05 -4.57 -36.02
CA TYR A 84 10.53 -4.62 -34.63
C TYR A 84 9.10 -5.15 -34.41
N GLY A 85 8.31 -5.37 -35.47
CA GLY A 85 6.93 -5.88 -35.35
C GLY A 85 5.95 -4.92 -34.68
N ALA A 86 4.65 -5.25 -34.67
CA ALA A 86 3.62 -4.45 -34.03
C ALA A 86 3.66 -4.57 -32.49
N ASP A 87 3.38 -3.47 -31.78
CA ASP A 87 3.41 -3.42 -30.31
C ASP A 87 2.04 -3.78 -29.71
N PHE A 88 1.92 -5.05 -29.30
CA PHE A 88 0.73 -5.59 -28.67
C PHE A 88 0.38 -4.89 -27.35
N ASN A 89 1.38 -4.59 -26.50
CA ASN A 89 1.14 -4.02 -25.19
C ASN A 89 0.66 -2.57 -25.31
N ALA A 90 1.23 -1.79 -26.24
CA ALA A 90 0.73 -0.45 -26.53
C ALA A 90 -0.72 -0.48 -27.03
N ALA A 91 -1.05 -1.40 -27.94
CA ALA A 91 -2.43 -1.56 -28.42
C ALA A 91 -3.39 -1.96 -27.28
N LYS A 92 -3.00 -2.93 -26.45
CA LYS A 92 -3.77 -3.38 -25.27
C LYS A 92 -3.98 -2.24 -24.28
N ASN A 93 -2.95 -1.45 -23.97
CA ASN A 93 -3.03 -0.34 -23.02
C ASN A 93 -3.94 0.80 -23.50
N LEU A 94 -4.01 1.03 -24.82
CA LEU A 94 -4.91 2.01 -25.42
C LEU A 94 -6.38 1.52 -25.44
N LEU A 95 -6.61 0.24 -25.75
CA LEU A 95 -7.97 -0.30 -25.90
C LEU A 95 -8.60 -0.75 -24.57
N SER A 96 -7.83 -1.28 -23.63
CA SER A 96 -8.34 -1.84 -22.37
C SER A 96 -9.17 -0.87 -21.51
N PRO A 97 -8.81 0.43 -21.42
CA PRO A 97 -9.56 1.38 -20.61
C PRO A 97 -10.82 1.93 -21.29
N MET A 98 -10.98 1.75 -22.62
CA MET A 98 -12.08 2.35 -23.38
C MET A 98 -13.46 1.76 -23.04
N ASN A 99 -14.48 2.62 -23.03
CA ASN A 99 -15.89 2.24 -22.95
C ASN A 99 -16.49 1.96 -24.35
N GLU A 100 -17.66 1.34 -24.40
CA GLU A 100 -18.34 0.92 -25.65
C GLU A 100 -18.57 2.11 -26.60
N SER A 101 -18.93 3.27 -26.07
CA SER A 101 -19.13 4.50 -26.84
C SER A 101 -17.83 5.00 -27.48
N GLY A 102 -16.74 4.98 -26.70
CA GLY A 102 -15.39 5.31 -27.14
C GLY A 102 -14.91 4.36 -28.24
N THR A 103 -15.12 3.05 -28.06
CA THR A 103 -14.75 2.05 -29.09
C THR A 103 -15.50 2.27 -30.39
N LYS A 104 -16.82 2.48 -30.36
CA LYS A 104 -17.62 2.73 -31.57
C LYS A 104 -17.13 3.99 -32.31
N ARG A 105 -16.75 5.03 -31.58
CA ARG A 105 -16.21 6.26 -32.16
C ARG A 105 -14.80 6.06 -32.69
N LEU A 106 -13.96 5.28 -32.01
CA LEU A 106 -12.65 4.88 -32.49
C LEU A 106 -12.77 4.12 -33.80
N GLU A 107 -13.66 3.13 -33.90
CA GLU A 107 -13.90 2.37 -35.14
C GLU A 107 -14.47 3.25 -36.26
N ALA A 108 -15.29 4.25 -35.93
CA ALA A 108 -15.76 5.22 -36.93
C ALA A 108 -14.63 6.12 -37.45
N MET A 109 -13.66 6.50 -36.59
CA MET A 109 -12.50 7.32 -36.96
C MET A 109 -11.36 6.50 -37.58
N TYR A 110 -11.31 5.20 -37.31
CA TYR A 110 -10.32 4.26 -37.84
C TYR A 110 -11.03 3.02 -38.43
N PRO A 111 -11.67 3.15 -39.61
CA PRO A 111 -12.53 2.09 -40.16
C PRO A 111 -11.82 0.78 -40.50
N THR A 112 -10.50 0.81 -40.69
CA THR A 112 -9.67 -0.38 -40.98
C THR A 112 -9.12 -1.03 -39.71
N LEU A 113 -9.38 -0.49 -38.52
CA LEU A 113 -8.76 -0.91 -37.25
C LEU A 113 -8.72 -2.44 -37.08
N ARG A 114 -9.86 -3.13 -37.23
CA ARG A 114 -9.90 -4.60 -37.05
C ARG A 114 -9.05 -5.34 -38.06
N LYS A 115 -9.07 -4.89 -39.33
CA LYS A 115 -8.25 -5.47 -40.39
C LYS A 115 -6.76 -5.22 -40.14
N ASP A 116 -6.42 -4.04 -39.64
CA ASP A 116 -5.03 -3.69 -39.35
C ASP A 116 -4.51 -4.45 -38.12
N LEU A 117 -5.35 -4.66 -37.09
CA LEU A 117 -5.07 -5.57 -35.98
C LEU A 117 -4.86 -7.01 -36.44
N GLU A 118 -5.75 -7.52 -37.30
CA GLU A 118 -5.63 -8.87 -37.87
C GLU A 118 -4.35 -9.00 -38.73
N THR A 119 -3.99 -7.96 -39.47
CA THR A 119 -2.77 -7.94 -40.30
C THR A 119 -1.51 -7.90 -39.43
N ALA A 120 -1.55 -7.15 -38.33
CA ALA A 120 -0.43 -6.95 -37.42
C ALA A 120 -0.12 -8.19 -36.55
N PHE A 121 -1.16 -8.88 -36.09
CA PHE A 121 -1.02 -9.98 -35.13
C PHE A 121 -1.44 -11.34 -35.71
N GLY A 122 -2.03 -11.41 -36.90
CA GLY A 122 -2.66 -12.63 -37.42
C GLY A 122 -3.98 -12.93 -36.70
N LYS A 123 -4.70 -13.98 -37.10
CA LYS A 123 -5.91 -14.45 -36.39
C LYS A 123 -5.56 -15.34 -35.18
N ASP A 124 -4.62 -14.90 -34.36
CA ASP A 124 -4.07 -15.66 -33.24
C ASP A 124 -4.63 -15.19 -31.87
N GLU A 125 -4.03 -15.66 -30.78
CA GLU A 125 -4.42 -15.31 -29.40
C GLU A 125 -4.40 -13.79 -29.15
N ARG A 126 -3.43 -13.06 -29.71
CA ARG A 126 -3.24 -11.63 -29.47
C ARG A 126 -4.32 -10.82 -30.17
N PHE A 127 -4.64 -11.19 -31.41
CA PHE A 127 -5.78 -10.58 -32.10
C PHE A 127 -7.09 -10.84 -31.36
N ARG A 128 -7.34 -12.07 -30.91
CA ARG A 128 -8.58 -12.40 -30.17
C ARG A 128 -8.70 -11.64 -28.86
N GLU A 129 -7.59 -11.40 -28.16
CA GLU A 129 -7.60 -10.56 -26.96
C GLU A 129 -8.01 -9.12 -27.29
N LEU A 130 -7.42 -8.51 -28.32
CA LEU A 130 -7.76 -7.13 -28.73
C LEU A 130 -9.19 -7.04 -29.31
N GLU A 131 -9.62 -8.05 -30.06
CA GLU A 131 -11.00 -8.16 -30.54
C GLU A 131 -11.98 -8.27 -29.37
N ALA A 132 -11.65 -9.07 -28.35
CA ALA A 132 -12.48 -9.21 -27.16
C ALA A 132 -12.62 -7.88 -26.40
N LEU A 133 -11.57 -7.05 -26.37
CA LEU A 133 -11.59 -5.70 -25.82
C LEU A 133 -12.49 -4.75 -26.62
N LEU A 134 -12.39 -4.77 -27.95
CA LEU A 134 -13.21 -3.94 -28.83
C LEU A 134 -14.71 -4.29 -28.73
N ASP A 135 -15.01 -5.58 -28.62
CA ASP A 135 -16.37 -6.10 -28.54
C ASP A 135 -16.99 -6.04 -27.14
N ARG A 136 -16.24 -5.56 -26.14
CA ARG A 136 -16.66 -5.53 -24.75
C ARG A 136 -17.73 -4.46 -24.53
N LYS A 137 -18.85 -4.85 -23.92
CA LYS A 137 -19.91 -3.93 -23.49
C LYS A 137 -19.58 -3.32 -22.13
N ASP A 138 -20.02 -2.11 -21.87
CA ASP A 138 -19.76 -1.43 -20.60
C ASP A 138 -20.33 -2.21 -19.41
N GLY A 139 -19.47 -2.50 -18.43
CA GLY A 139 -19.83 -3.28 -17.24
C GLY A 139 -20.15 -4.75 -17.52
N LYS A 140 -19.77 -5.31 -18.68
CA LYS A 140 -19.99 -6.72 -19.02
C LYS A 140 -18.76 -7.38 -19.64
N THR A 141 -18.49 -8.61 -19.22
CA THR A 141 -17.47 -9.50 -19.76
C THR A 141 -17.83 -9.88 -21.18
N ASN A 142 -16.84 -9.89 -22.08
CA ASN A 142 -17.02 -10.46 -23.41
C ASN A 142 -16.72 -11.97 -23.37
N ILE A 143 -17.66 -12.74 -22.80
CA ILE A 143 -17.47 -14.17 -22.56
C ILE A 143 -17.14 -14.93 -23.85
N VAL A 144 -17.84 -14.66 -24.95
CA VAL A 144 -17.57 -15.34 -26.23
C VAL A 144 -16.22 -14.97 -26.83
N GLY A 145 -15.76 -13.73 -26.66
CA GLY A 145 -14.40 -13.32 -27.04
C GLY A 145 -13.33 -14.01 -26.21
N ASN A 146 -13.51 -14.09 -24.88
CA ASN A 146 -12.64 -14.81 -23.97
C ASN A 146 -12.55 -16.32 -24.29
N ILE A 147 -13.68 -16.94 -24.67
CA ILE A 147 -13.72 -18.34 -25.15
C ILE A 147 -12.94 -18.48 -26.47
N ALA A 148 -13.10 -17.54 -27.41
CA ALA A 148 -12.39 -17.57 -28.68
C ALA A 148 -10.87 -17.44 -28.47
N GLN A 149 -10.45 -16.55 -27.57
CA GLN A 149 -9.06 -16.41 -27.14
C GLN A 149 -8.52 -17.73 -26.57
N ALA A 150 -9.25 -18.35 -25.63
CA ALA A 150 -8.84 -19.63 -25.04
C ALA A 150 -8.66 -20.73 -26.11
N LEU A 151 -9.55 -20.79 -27.12
CA LEU A 151 -9.44 -21.76 -28.21
C LEU A 151 -8.25 -21.48 -29.15
N GLU A 152 -7.86 -20.21 -29.35
CA GLU A 152 -6.63 -19.88 -30.10
C GLU A 152 -5.37 -20.24 -29.33
N VAL A 153 -5.32 -19.97 -28.02
CA VAL A 153 -4.21 -20.40 -27.15
C VAL A 153 -3.99 -21.92 -27.27
N ALA A 154 -5.08 -22.70 -27.36
CA ALA A 154 -4.98 -24.16 -27.51
C ALA A 154 -4.30 -24.62 -28.80
N LYS A 155 -4.25 -23.78 -29.85
CA LYS A 155 -3.67 -24.14 -31.15
C LYS A 155 -2.16 -23.94 -31.23
N VAL A 156 -1.56 -23.20 -30.30
CA VAL A 156 -0.11 -22.95 -30.28
C VAL A 156 0.63 -24.28 -30.19
N SER A 157 1.52 -24.55 -31.16
CA SER A 157 2.26 -25.81 -31.28
C SER A 157 3.76 -25.56 -31.33
N GLY A 158 4.42 -25.71 -30.17
CA GLY A 158 5.88 -25.81 -30.04
C GLY A 158 6.29 -27.17 -29.44
N TRP A 159 7.55 -27.59 -29.66
CA TRP A 159 8.08 -28.91 -29.25
C TRP A 159 8.06 -29.16 -27.73
N ASP A 160 7.95 -28.11 -26.91
CA ASP A 160 7.79 -28.18 -25.45
C ASP A 160 6.60 -27.33 -24.93
N SER A 161 6.25 -26.25 -25.64
CA SER A 161 5.23 -25.28 -25.22
C SER A 161 3.79 -25.74 -25.52
N GLY A 162 3.57 -26.58 -26.53
CA GLY A 162 2.20 -26.98 -26.93
C GLY A 162 1.40 -27.76 -25.87
N ILE A 163 2.04 -28.35 -24.87
CA ILE A 163 1.35 -28.99 -23.74
C ILE A 163 0.84 -27.90 -22.78
N THR A 164 1.74 -26.99 -22.39
CA THR A 164 1.46 -25.94 -21.42
C THR A 164 0.39 -24.97 -21.92
N GLU A 165 0.42 -24.59 -23.20
CA GLU A 165 -0.61 -23.73 -23.80
C GLU A 165 -2.01 -24.36 -23.79
N ARG A 166 -2.12 -25.67 -24.05
CA ARG A 166 -3.42 -26.36 -23.99
C ARG A 166 -3.98 -26.42 -22.58
N GLU A 167 -3.12 -26.47 -21.56
CA GLU A 167 -3.52 -26.44 -20.16
C GLU A 167 -4.01 -25.04 -19.75
N THR A 168 -3.29 -23.99 -20.16
CA THR A 168 -3.72 -22.60 -20.01
C THR A 168 -5.07 -22.37 -20.70
N ALA A 169 -5.23 -22.83 -21.94
CA ALA A 169 -6.49 -22.74 -22.69
C ALA A 169 -7.66 -23.42 -21.97
N GLY A 170 -7.44 -24.64 -21.47
CA GLY A 170 -8.44 -25.36 -20.69
C GLY A 170 -8.84 -24.58 -19.43
N ARG A 171 -7.85 -24.03 -18.72
CA ARG A 171 -8.08 -23.20 -17.52
C ARG A 171 -8.86 -21.92 -17.82
N MET A 172 -8.49 -21.19 -18.86
CA MET A 172 -9.20 -19.99 -19.34
C MET A 172 -10.66 -20.32 -19.67
N LEU A 173 -10.89 -21.45 -20.34
CA LEU A 173 -12.23 -21.89 -20.70
C LEU A 173 -13.09 -22.25 -19.47
N ARG A 174 -12.53 -22.98 -18.50
CA ARG A 174 -13.22 -23.28 -17.23
C ARG A 174 -13.46 -22.02 -16.40
N ALA A 175 -12.56 -21.04 -16.43
CA ALA A 175 -12.76 -19.75 -15.77
C ALA A 175 -13.89 -18.94 -16.41
N ALA A 176 -14.01 -18.97 -17.74
CA ALA A 176 -15.07 -18.28 -18.48
C ALA A 176 -16.45 -18.94 -18.27
N LEU A 177 -16.52 -20.27 -18.24
CA LEU A 177 -17.78 -21.03 -18.16
C LEU A 177 -18.21 -21.41 -16.74
N GLY A 178 -17.24 -21.51 -15.82
CA GLY A 178 -17.43 -22.03 -14.46
C GLY A 178 -18.50 -21.32 -13.66
N PRO A 179 -18.44 -19.97 -13.58
CA PRO A 179 -19.40 -19.18 -12.82
C PRO A 179 -20.81 -19.14 -13.43
N LEU A 180 -20.93 -19.30 -14.76
CA LEU A 180 -22.16 -19.03 -15.51
C LEU A 180 -23.30 -19.98 -15.17
N ASP A 181 -24.50 -19.44 -15.03
CA ASP A 181 -25.73 -20.21 -14.91
C ASP A 181 -26.23 -20.75 -16.26
N SER A 182 -27.22 -21.63 -16.23
CA SER A 182 -27.80 -22.31 -17.39
C SER A 182 -28.38 -21.35 -18.44
N LYS A 183 -28.94 -20.22 -18.00
CA LYS A 183 -29.51 -19.18 -18.88
C LYS A 183 -28.39 -18.39 -19.56
N GLN A 184 -27.40 -17.94 -18.80
CA GLN A 184 -26.22 -17.25 -19.30
C GLN A 184 -25.45 -18.10 -20.30
N LEU A 185 -25.30 -19.41 -20.05
CA LEU A 185 -24.69 -20.33 -21.02
C LEU A 185 -25.47 -20.41 -22.32
N THR A 186 -26.80 -20.38 -22.27
CA THR A 186 -27.64 -20.37 -23.48
C THR A 186 -27.40 -19.09 -24.29
N GLU A 187 -27.32 -17.94 -23.62
CA GLU A 187 -26.99 -16.66 -24.25
C GLU A 187 -25.58 -16.67 -24.87
N VAL A 188 -24.60 -17.25 -24.17
CA VAL A 188 -23.23 -17.41 -24.66
C VAL A 188 -23.17 -18.29 -25.90
N LYS A 189 -23.87 -19.43 -25.93
CA LYS A 189 -23.93 -20.31 -27.11
C LYS A 189 -24.56 -19.59 -28.31
N ALA A 190 -25.65 -18.85 -28.10
CA ALA A 190 -26.29 -18.08 -29.16
C ALA A 190 -25.40 -16.95 -29.70
N ASP A 191 -24.70 -16.23 -28.82
CA ASP A 191 -23.78 -15.16 -29.23
C ASP A 191 -22.52 -15.74 -29.92
N TRP A 192 -22.05 -16.91 -29.49
CA TRP A 192 -20.97 -17.66 -30.16
C TRP A 192 -21.35 -17.99 -31.60
N ASP A 193 -22.50 -18.65 -31.79
CA ASP A 193 -22.94 -19.08 -33.12
C ASP A 193 -23.12 -17.88 -34.06
N LYS A 194 -23.53 -16.73 -33.51
CA LYS A 194 -23.66 -15.48 -34.26
C LYS A 194 -22.32 -14.90 -34.68
N ARG A 195 -21.32 -14.83 -33.79
CA ARG A 195 -20.04 -14.14 -34.05
C ARG A 195 -18.98 -15.05 -34.66
N TYR A 196 -18.83 -16.25 -34.10
CA TYR A 196 -17.76 -17.19 -34.40
C TYR A 196 -18.24 -18.45 -35.13
N GLY A 197 -19.56 -18.65 -35.23
CA GLY A 197 -20.15 -19.86 -35.83
C GLY A 197 -19.71 -20.16 -37.27
N LYS A 198 -19.41 -19.13 -38.07
CA LYS A 198 -18.88 -19.31 -39.43
C LYS A 198 -17.44 -19.81 -39.47
N GLU A 199 -16.64 -19.47 -38.46
CA GLU A 199 -15.22 -19.75 -38.41
C GLU A 199 -14.92 -21.06 -37.67
N TYR A 200 -15.64 -21.35 -36.59
CA TYR A 200 -15.39 -22.51 -35.72
C TYR A 200 -16.53 -23.54 -35.68
N GLY A 201 -17.62 -23.29 -36.40
CA GLY A 201 -18.86 -24.07 -36.23
C GLY A 201 -19.61 -23.69 -34.96
N SER A 202 -20.65 -24.47 -34.62
CA SER A 202 -21.42 -24.21 -33.40
C SER A 202 -20.54 -24.28 -32.15
N PHE A 203 -20.97 -23.69 -31.02
CA PHE A 203 -20.20 -23.73 -29.78
C PHE A 203 -19.74 -25.16 -29.42
N ASP A 204 -20.65 -26.13 -29.46
CA ASP A 204 -20.34 -27.51 -29.12
C ASP A 204 -19.38 -28.16 -30.16
N GLN A 205 -19.46 -27.77 -31.44
CA GLN A 205 -18.52 -28.21 -32.48
C GLN A 205 -17.12 -27.61 -32.27
N ALA A 206 -17.04 -26.34 -31.89
CA ALA A 206 -15.79 -25.65 -31.62
C ALA A 206 -15.03 -26.29 -30.45
N ILE A 207 -15.72 -26.62 -29.36
CA ILE A 207 -15.13 -27.35 -28.23
C ILE A 207 -14.68 -28.77 -28.64
N ALA A 208 -15.52 -29.50 -29.39
CA ALA A 208 -15.21 -30.87 -29.79
C ALA A 208 -14.01 -30.95 -30.75
N SER A 209 -13.95 -30.04 -31.73
CA SER A 209 -12.90 -30.00 -32.76
C SER A 209 -11.64 -29.25 -32.33
N GLY A 210 -11.71 -28.41 -31.28
CA GLY A 210 -10.59 -27.62 -30.79
C GLY A 210 -9.42 -28.46 -30.27
N SER A 211 -8.26 -27.83 -30.12
CA SER A 211 -6.99 -28.47 -29.69
C SER A 211 -6.88 -28.68 -28.17
N LEU A 212 -7.98 -28.56 -27.43
CA LEU A 212 -8.05 -28.80 -25.99
C LEU A 212 -7.70 -30.26 -25.64
N ASN A 213 -7.22 -30.48 -24.42
CA ASN A 213 -7.00 -31.85 -23.93
C ASN A 213 -8.34 -32.60 -23.75
N PRO A 214 -8.35 -33.95 -23.83
CA PRO A 214 -9.59 -34.74 -23.74
C PRO A 214 -10.37 -34.52 -22.45
N THR A 215 -9.67 -34.39 -21.32
CA THR A 215 -10.26 -34.19 -19.99
C THR A 215 -11.04 -32.87 -19.93
N ASP A 216 -10.50 -31.78 -20.48
CA ASP A 216 -11.16 -30.49 -20.55
C ASP A 216 -12.34 -30.49 -21.51
N LYS A 217 -12.24 -31.17 -22.65
CA LYS A 217 -13.39 -31.37 -23.54
C LYS A 217 -14.55 -32.07 -22.82
N ALA A 218 -14.25 -33.12 -22.06
CA ALA A 218 -15.24 -33.85 -21.29
C ALA A 218 -15.86 -32.98 -20.18
N LEU A 219 -15.04 -32.26 -19.41
CA LEU A 219 -15.55 -31.35 -18.37
C LEU A 219 -16.43 -30.25 -18.96
N VAL A 220 -16.03 -29.62 -20.07
CA VAL A 220 -16.83 -28.57 -20.71
C VAL A 220 -18.18 -29.11 -21.19
N LYS A 221 -18.15 -30.27 -21.83
CA LYS A 221 -19.34 -30.91 -22.41
C LYS A 221 -20.29 -31.45 -21.35
N ASP A 222 -19.79 -32.15 -20.32
CA ASP A 222 -20.61 -32.97 -19.44
C ASP A 222 -20.87 -32.29 -18.07
N PHE A 223 -20.06 -31.29 -17.69
CA PHE A 223 -20.16 -30.60 -16.40
C PHE A 223 -20.45 -29.10 -16.56
N TYR A 224 -19.62 -28.36 -17.31
CA TYR A 224 -19.79 -26.90 -17.40
C TYR A 224 -21.02 -26.49 -18.21
N SER A 225 -21.35 -27.23 -19.26
CA SER A 225 -22.51 -26.98 -20.14
C SER A 225 -23.86 -26.97 -19.42
N LYS A 226 -23.96 -27.55 -18.22
CA LYS A 226 -25.18 -27.58 -17.40
C LYS A 226 -25.51 -26.22 -16.77
N GLY A 227 -24.51 -25.39 -16.50
CA GLY A 227 -24.67 -24.17 -15.70
C GLY A 227 -24.44 -24.40 -14.21
N SER A 228 -23.91 -23.39 -13.51
CA SER A 228 -23.55 -23.45 -12.09
C SER A 228 -24.76 -23.68 -11.16
N ASP A 229 -25.95 -23.27 -11.61
CA ASP A 229 -27.25 -23.42 -10.94
C ASP A 229 -27.86 -24.82 -11.09
N ALA A 230 -27.52 -25.56 -12.14
CA ALA A 230 -28.09 -26.87 -12.45
C ALA A 230 -27.16 -28.05 -12.11
N ARG A 231 -25.92 -27.78 -11.66
CA ARG A 231 -24.99 -28.82 -11.21
C ARG A 231 -25.42 -29.39 -9.86
N THR A 232 -25.81 -30.66 -9.83
CA THR A 232 -26.19 -31.36 -8.61
C THR A 232 -24.97 -31.90 -7.86
N SER A 233 -25.16 -32.30 -6.59
CA SER A 233 -24.12 -33.00 -5.82
C SER A 233 -23.65 -34.28 -6.54
N ALA A 234 -24.54 -35.00 -7.20
CA ALA A 234 -24.21 -36.20 -7.97
C ALA A 234 -23.34 -35.88 -9.20
N ASP A 235 -23.61 -34.78 -9.89
CA ASP A 235 -22.80 -34.33 -11.03
C ASP A 235 -21.37 -34.00 -10.61
N ILE A 236 -21.21 -33.31 -9.48
CA ILE A 236 -19.90 -32.95 -8.91
C ILE A 236 -19.14 -34.22 -8.51
N GLN A 237 -19.81 -35.16 -7.84
CA GLN A 237 -19.20 -36.43 -7.45
C GLN A 237 -18.75 -37.26 -8.65
N ALA A 238 -19.58 -37.33 -9.70
CA ALA A 238 -19.26 -38.05 -10.93
C ALA A 238 -18.07 -37.42 -11.66
N ALA A 239 -18.06 -36.09 -11.81
CA ALA A 239 -16.95 -35.38 -12.45
C ALA A 239 -15.64 -35.55 -11.67
N ALA A 240 -15.66 -35.41 -10.35
CA ALA A 240 -14.48 -35.58 -9.51
C ALA A 240 -13.93 -37.02 -9.55
N THR A 241 -14.82 -38.02 -9.51
CA THR A 241 -14.44 -39.43 -9.64
C THR A 241 -13.84 -39.73 -11.02
N SER A 242 -14.42 -39.18 -12.09
CA SER A 242 -13.90 -39.35 -13.45
C SER A 242 -12.50 -38.74 -13.61
N LEU A 243 -12.26 -37.56 -13.03
CA LEU A 243 -10.93 -36.92 -13.05
C LEU A 243 -9.87 -37.78 -12.36
N LEU A 244 -10.20 -38.41 -11.23
CA LEU A 244 -9.25 -39.28 -10.52
C LEU A 244 -8.99 -40.60 -11.25
N LYS A 245 -10.01 -41.20 -11.88
CA LYS A 245 -9.82 -42.39 -12.71
C LYS A 245 -8.89 -42.10 -13.90
N ASP A 246 -9.04 -40.93 -14.52
CA ASP A 246 -8.17 -40.45 -15.60
C ASP A 246 -6.73 -40.19 -15.10
N TYR A 247 -6.61 -39.51 -13.95
CA TYR A 247 -5.33 -39.30 -13.25
C TYR A 247 -4.59 -40.61 -12.99
N ASN A 248 -5.28 -41.62 -12.45
CA ASN A 248 -4.69 -42.89 -12.04
C ASN A 248 -4.40 -43.88 -13.19
N SER A 249 -4.93 -43.62 -14.39
CA SER A 249 -4.73 -44.45 -15.58
C SER A 249 -3.66 -43.89 -16.52
N THR A 250 -3.23 -42.64 -16.31
CA THR A 250 -2.24 -41.96 -17.14
C THR A 250 -0.89 -41.87 -16.41
N PRO A 251 0.25 -42.20 -17.03
CA PRO A 251 1.56 -41.86 -16.48
C PRO A 251 1.75 -40.34 -16.53
N LEU A 252 1.77 -39.69 -15.37
CA LEU A 252 1.84 -38.23 -15.29
C LEU A 252 3.24 -37.72 -14.97
N ASN A 253 3.65 -36.65 -15.65
CA ASN A 253 4.72 -35.79 -15.17
C ASN A 253 4.16 -34.80 -14.10
N ARG A 254 5.05 -34.01 -13.49
CA ARG A 254 4.66 -33.08 -12.41
C ARG A 254 3.63 -32.03 -12.87
N GLN A 255 3.82 -31.43 -14.04
CA GLN A 255 2.91 -30.40 -14.58
C GLN A 255 1.51 -30.97 -14.81
N GLN A 256 1.41 -32.17 -15.37
CA GLN A 256 0.14 -32.84 -15.59
C GLN A 256 -0.57 -33.17 -14.27
N ALA A 257 0.17 -33.57 -13.23
CA ALA A 257 -0.42 -33.80 -11.91
C ALA A 257 -1.01 -32.51 -11.30
N ASP A 258 -0.32 -31.39 -11.47
CA ASP A 258 -0.78 -30.07 -11.02
C ASP A 258 -2.01 -29.60 -11.79
N ARG A 259 -2.11 -29.91 -13.09
CA ARG A 259 -3.33 -29.68 -13.89
C ARG A 259 -4.54 -30.40 -13.29
N TYR A 260 -4.42 -31.67 -12.94
CA TYR A 260 -5.54 -32.42 -12.35
C TYR A 260 -5.96 -31.85 -11.00
N LEU A 261 -5.03 -31.34 -10.19
CA LEU A 261 -5.36 -30.61 -8.96
C LEU A 261 -6.17 -29.34 -9.28
N GLY A 262 -5.80 -28.59 -10.33
CA GLY A 262 -6.56 -27.43 -10.79
C GLY A 262 -7.97 -27.80 -11.24
N GLN A 263 -8.11 -28.85 -12.06
CA GLN A 263 -9.42 -29.36 -12.49
C GLN A 263 -10.26 -29.88 -11.32
N LEU A 264 -9.64 -30.55 -10.36
CA LEU A 264 -10.29 -31.02 -9.14
C LEU A 264 -10.80 -29.84 -8.30
N SER A 265 -10.00 -28.77 -8.16
CA SER A 265 -10.42 -27.51 -7.54
C SER A 265 -11.61 -26.88 -8.26
N ASP A 266 -11.62 -26.90 -9.59
CA ASP A 266 -12.70 -26.31 -10.38
C ASP A 266 -14.02 -27.10 -10.31
N VAL A 267 -13.95 -28.41 -10.08
CA VAL A 267 -15.13 -29.28 -9.90
C VAL A 267 -15.64 -29.27 -8.46
N LEU A 268 -14.73 -29.40 -7.48
CA LEU A 268 -15.09 -29.48 -6.06
C LEU A 268 -15.26 -28.13 -5.39
N GLY A 269 -14.78 -27.06 -6.04
CA GLY A 269 -14.82 -25.73 -5.49
C GLY A 269 -16.21 -25.09 -5.48
N GLY A 270 -16.29 -23.91 -4.88
CA GLY A 270 -17.53 -23.18 -4.78
C GLY A 270 -18.29 -23.40 -3.46
N PRO A 271 -19.01 -22.37 -3.01
CA PRO A 271 -19.79 -22.38 -1.77
C PRO A 271 -21.26 -22.78 -1.98
N SER A 272 -21.63 -23.31 -3.16
CA SER A 272 -23.00 -23.76 -3.40
C SER A 272 -23.36 -24.93 -2.49
N GLN A 273 -24.64 -25.04 -2.14
CA GLN A 273 -25.12 -26.14 -1.30
C GLN A 273 -24.77 -27.50 -1.91
N SER A 274 -24.95 -27.66 -3.23
CA SER A 274 -24.60 -28.90 -3.94
C SER A 274 -23.12 -29.24 -3.87
N ALA A 275 -22.22 -28.24 -3.93
CA ALA A 275 -20.78 -28.47 -3.79
C ALA A 275 -20.40 -28.88 -2.35
N VAL A 276 -21.00 -28.24 -1.34
CA VAL A 276 -20.83 -28.63 0.08
C VAL A 276 -21.31 -30.06 0.32
N GLU A 277 -22.49 -30.40 -0.18
CA GLU A 277 -23.06 -31.76 -0.08
C GLU A 277 -22.20 -32.79 -0.81
N ALA A 278 -21.69 -32.47 -2.00
CA ALA A 278 -20.79 -33.34 -2.74
C ALA A 278 -19.51 -33.63 -1.95
N ARG A 279 -18.83 -32.60 -1.46
CA ARG A 279 -17.62 -32.74 -0.63
C ARG A 279 -17.85 -33.62 0.61
N LYS A 280 -19.01 -33.47 1.27
CA LYS A 280 -19.40 -34.33 2.40
C LYS A 280 -19.60 -35.79 1.98
N ALA A 281 -20.26 -36.03 0.85
CA ALA A 281 -20.53 -37.37 0.34
C ALA A 281 -19.29 -38.08 -0.22
N LEU A 282 -18.34 -37.34 -0.81
CA LEU A 282 -17.13 -37.90 -1.41
C LEU A 282 -16.24 -38.64 -0.41
N LYS A 283 -16.23 -38.20 0.86
CA LYS A 283 -15.45 -38.83 1.93
C LYS A 283 -15.83 -40.29 2.19
N THR A 284 -17.07 -40.68 1.86
CA THR A 284 -17.60 -42.04 2.06
C THR A 284 -18.05 -42.70 0.76
N ASN A 285 -17.75 -42.10 -0.39
CA ASN A 285 -18.14 -42.62 -1.69
C ASN A 285 -17.26 -43.82 -2.09
N SER A 286 -17.90 -44.96 -2.38
CA SER A 286 -17.23 -46.24 -2.65
C SER A 286 -16.41 -46.28 -3.93
N GLU A 287 -16.65 -45.37 -4.87
CA GLU A 287 -15.84 -45.24 -6.10
C GLU A 287 -14.76 -44.17 -5.98
N PHE A 288 -15.07 -43.04 -5.35
CA PHE A 288 -14.13 -41.91 -5.25
C PHE A 288 -13.01 -42.18 -4.25
N ALA A 289 -13.33 -42.61 -3.02
CA ALA A 289 -12.36 -42.71 -1.95
C ALA A 289 -11.16 -43.64 -2.30
N PRO A 290 -11.37 -44.82 -2.92
CA PRO A 290 -10.24 -45.67 -3.35
C PRO A 290 -9.35 -45.01 -4.42
N GLU A 291 -9.95 -44.30 -5.38
CA GLU A 291 -9.19 -43.60 -6.42
C GLU A 291 -8.42 -42.40 -5.84
N PHE A 292 -9.02 -41.69 -4.88
CA PHE A 292 -8.37 -40.60 -4.16
C PHE A 292 -7.18 -41.10 -3.35
N ASP A 293 -7.34 -42.18 -2.59
CA ASP A 293 -6.26 -42.79 -1.81
C ASP A 293 -5.13 -43.33 -2.70
N LYS A 294 -5.47 -43.84 -3.89
CA LYS A 294 -4.47 -44.26 -4.88
C LYS A 294 -3.66 -43.07 -5.42
N ALA A 295 -4.31 -41.93 -5.67
CA ALA A 295 -3.69 -40.73 -6.25
C ALA A 295 -2.92 -39.88 -5.21
N PHE A 296 -3.46 -39.76 -3.99
CA PHE A 296 -3.03 -38.80 -2.97
C PHE A 296 -2.95 -39.39 -1.55
N GLY A 297 -3.15 -40.69 -1.37
CA GLY A 297 -3.03 -41.34 -0.07
C GLY A 297 -1.57 -41.46 0.41
N ALA A 298 -1.40 -42.05 1.59
CA ALA A 298 -0.08 -42.16 2.25
C ALA A 298 0.99 -42.78 1.34
N ASN A 299 0.62 -43.80 0.57
CA ASN A 299 1.54 -44.56 -0.30
C ASN A 299 1.65 -43.99 -1.74
N ALA A 300 0.97 -42.88 -2.06
CA ALA A 300 1.04 -42.29 -3.38
C ALA A 300 2.40 -41.60 -3.64
N ARG A 301 2.84 -41.61 -4.91
CA ARG A 301 4.10 -41.00 -5.39
C ARG A 301 4.06 -39.47 -5.46
N THR A 302 2.93 -38.85 -5.15
CA THR A 302 2.74 -37.39 -5.11
C THR A 302 3.48 -36.76 -3.93
N SER A 303 3.82 -35.48 -4.06
CA SER A 303 4.45 -34.72 -2.98
C SER A 303 3.49 -34.50 -1.81
N GLU A 304 4.02 -34.35 -0.60
CA GLU A 304 3.22 -34.05 0.60
C GLU A 304 2.37 -32.79 0.44
N THR A 305 2.90 -31.76 -0.25
CA THR A 305 2.15 -30.54 -0.58
C THR A 305 0.95 -30.85 -1.48
N GLN A 306 1.13 -31.64 -2.54
CA GLN A 306 0.03 -32.04 -3.42
C GLN A 306 -1.04 -32.86 -2.69
N LYS A 307 -0.64 -33.73 -1.75
CA LYS A 307 -1.58 -34.49 -0.90
C LYS A 307 -2.43 -33.56 -0.02
N ARG A 308 -1.80 -32.55 0.59
CA ARG A 308 -2.51 -31.53 1.40
C ARG A 308 -3.47 -30.69 0.57
N ILE A 309 -3.04 -30.24 -0.60
CA ILE A 309 -3.89 -29.48 -1.53
C ILE A 309 -5.11 -30.30 -1.97
N ALA A 310 -4.91 -31.57 -2.34
CA ALA A 310 -6.01 -32.45 -2.71
C ALA A 310 -7.00 -32.65 -1.55
N ALA A 311 -6.49 -32.85 -0.33
CA ALA A 311 -7.30 -32.99 0.87
C ALA A 311 -8.07 -31.69 1.20
N ASP A 312 -7.46 -30.53 0.96
CA ASP A 312 -8.10 -29.23 1.10
C ASP A 312 -9.24 -29.04 0.08
N PHE A 313 -9.11 -29.50 -1.16
CA PHE A 313 -10.23 -29.45 -2.11
C PHE A 313 -11.41 -30.33 -1.71
N VAL A 314 -11.15 -31.52 -1.17
CA VAL A 314 -12.22 -32.42 -0.70
C VAL A 314 -12.88 -31.89 0.59
N SER A 315 -12.14 -31.19 1.44
CA SER A 315 -12.66 -30.68 2.72
C SER A 315 -13.25 -29.27 2.63
N GLU A 316 -12.53 -28.33 2.01
CA GLU A 316 -12.82 -26.91 1.96
C GLU A 316 -13.22 -26.41 0.57
N GLY A 317 -12.92 -27.16 -0.50
CA GLY A 317 -13.17 -26.76 -1.90
C GLY A 317 -12.17 -25.72 -2.43
N ARG A 318 -11.12 -25.42 -1.67
CA ARG A 318 -10.03 -24.48 -2.01
C ARG A 318 -8.79 -24.80 -1.20
N ILE A 319 -7.62 -24.29 -1.60
CA ILE A 319 -6.38 -24.42 -0.81
C ILE A 319 -6.60 -23.79 0.57
N SER A 320 -6.32 -24.50 1.65
CA SER A 320 -6.51 -23.97 3.00
C SER A 320 -5.41 -22.99 3.40
N ILE A 321 -5.76 -22.04 4.28
CA ILE A 321 -4.77 -21.14 4.90
C ILE A 321 -3.69 -21.94 5.63
N GLY A 322 -4.05 -23.05 6.29
CA GLY A 322 -3.10 -23.92 6.99
C GLY A 322 -2.07 -24.57 6.06
N THR A 323 -2.47 -24.93 4.84
CA THR A 323 -1.56 -25.46 3.82
C THR A 323 -0.60 -24.37 3.33
N ILE A 324 -1.07 -23.14 3.15
CA ILE A 324 -0.20 -22.00 2.79
C ILE A 324 0.80 -21.69 3.90
N VAL A 325 0.36 -21.67 5.15
CA VAL A 325 1.24 -21.46 6.32
C VAL A 325 2.32 -22.55 6.35
N THR A 326 1.94 -23.81 6.14
CA THR A 326 2.88 -24.94 6.13
C THR A 326 3.83 -24.89 4.93
N GLY A 327 3.37 -24.45 3.76
CA GLY A 327 4.19 -24.36 2.54
C GLY A 327 5.21 -23.21 2.57
N ASN A 328 4.97 -22.17 3.37
CA ASN A 328 5.85 -21.00 3.51
C ASN A 328 6.79 -21.06 4.72
N SER A 329 6.89 -22.23 5.37
CA SER A 329 7.68 -22.40 6.60
C SER A 329 8.62 -23.60 6.50
N LYS A 330 9.83 -23.45 7.07
CA LYS A 330 10.87 -24.49 7.20
C LYS A 330 11.56 -24.97 5.90
N THR A 331 11.63 -24.14 4.87
CA THR A 331 12.69 -24.29 3.87
C THR A 331 14.03 -23.85 4.50
N LEU A 332 14.88 -24.83 4.85
CA LEU A 332 16.23 -24.65 5.41
C LEU A 332 16.30 -23.88 6.76
N ALA A 333 15.90 -24.52 7.86
CA ALA A 333 16.13 -24.03 9.24
C ALA A 333 15.60 -22.60 9.55
N GLY A 334 14.50 -22.19 8.91
CA GLY A 334 13.90 -20.86 9.10
C GLY A 334 14.54 -19.72 8.31
N PHE A 335 15.53 -20.02 7.45
CA PHE A 335 16.25 -19.02 6.66
C PHE A 335 15.46 -18.53 5.43
N PHE A 336 14.48 -19.33 4.96
CA PHE A 336 13.60 -19.00 3.83
C PHE A 336 12.12 -18.98 4.23
N ASP A 337 11.80 -18.73 5.50
CA ASP A 337 10.40 -18.47 5.88
C ASP A 337 9.94 -17.21 5.15
N ASN A 338 8.73 -17.23 4.56
CA ASN A 338 8.15 -16.08 3.86
C ASN A 338 6.97 -15.51 4.67
N PRO A 339 7.24 -14.78 5.78
CA PRO A 339 6.21 -14.26 6.68
C PRO A 339 5.30 -13.25 5.99
N ASP A 340 5.79 -12.53 4.99
CA ASP A 340 4.98 -11.58 4.21
C ASP A 340 3.91 -12.31 3.41
N ASN A 341 4.24 -13.46 2.84
CA ASN A 341 3.29 -14.26 2.09
C ASN A 341 2.28 -14.98 3.01
N ILE A 342 2.69 -15.43 4.20
CA ILE A 342 1.74 -15.89 5.23
C ILE A 342 0.81 -14.74 5.63
N SER A 343 1.37 -13.55 5.86
CA SER A 343 0.60 -12.35 6.21
C SER A 343 -0.42 -12.00 5.14
N LEU A 344 -0.06 -12.10 3.86
CA LEU A 344 -0.97 -11.91 2.73
C LEU A 344 -2.14 -12.90 2.77
N ALA A 345 -1.87 -14.18 3.01
CA ALA A 345 -2.90 -15.22 3.12
C ALA A 345 -3.93 -14.93 4.24
N LEU A 346 -3.42 -14.50 5.40
CA LEU A 346 -4.21 -14.26 6.60
C LEU A 346 -5.02 -12.97 6.51
N THR A 347 -4.40 -11.91 5.98
CA THR A 347 -5.07 -10.63 5.73
C THR A 347 -6.06 -10.73 4.57
N HIS A 348 -5.95 -11.73 3.68
CA HIS A 348 -6.91 -11.97 2.59
C HIS A 348 -7.88 -13.15 2.87
N ALA A 349 -7.94 -13.64 4.11
CA ALA A 349 -8.92 -14.64 4.51
C ALA A 349 -10.37 -14.15 4.29
N THR A 350 -11.26 -15.06 3.87
CA THR A 350 -12.67 -14.73 3.66
C THR A 350 -13.33 -14.38 5.00
N PRO A 351 -14.40 -13.57 5.00
CA PRO A 351 -15.08 -13.22 6.25
C PRO A 351 -15.60 -14.42 7.03
N LYS A 352 -16.09 -15.44 6.31
CA LYS A 352 -16.51 -16.71 6.92
C LYS A 352 -15.36 -17.38 7.66
N GLU A 353 -14.17 -17.45 7.06
CA GLU A 353 -12.99 -18.06 7.71
C GLU A 353 -12.55 -17.28 8.93
N ARG A 354 -12.61 -15.93 8.91
CA ARG A 354 -12.34 -15.12 10.11
C ARG A 354 -13.34 -15.41 11.22
N GLN A 355 -14.63 -15.45 10.88
CA GLN A 355 -15.68 -15.75 11.84
C GLN A 355 -15.54 -17.16 12.39
N ASP A 356 -15.26 -18.15 11.53
CA ASP A 356 -15.05 -19.54 11.94
C ASP A 356 -13.81 -19.67 12.84
N PHE A 357 -12.74 -18.91 12.55
CA PHE A 357 -11.55 -18.85 13.41
C PHE A 357 -11.86 -18.22 14.77
N ILE A 358 -12.51 -17.06 14.80
CA ILE A 358 -12.86 -16.33 16.04
C ILE A 358 -13.81 -17.17 16.91
N GLU A 359 -14.87 -17.72 16.30
CA GLU A 359 -15.86 -18.54 17.01
C GLU A 359 -15.26 -19.88 17.42
N GLY A 360 -14.46 -20.52 16.55
CA GLY A 360 -13.74 -21.75 16.86
C GLY A 360 -12.76 -21.58 18.02
N LYS A 361 -12.02 -20.46 18.06
CA LYS A 361 -11.16 -20.07 19.20
C LYS A 361 -11.98 -19.96 20.48
N ARG A 362 -13.12 -19.25 20.43
CA ARG A 362 -14.03 -19.08 21.57
C ARG A 362 -14.60 -20.42 22.06
N LEU A 363 -14.98 -21.31 21.15
CA LEU A 363 -15.50 -22.64 21.46
C LEU A 363 -14.44 -23.55 22.07
N SER A 364 -13.20 -23.51 21.56
CA SER A 364 -12.08 -24.30 22.07
C SER A 364 -11.74 -24.00 23.54
N GLY A 365 -12.07 -22.80 24.02
CA GLY A 365 -11.90 -22.38 25.42
C GLY A 365 -13.04 -22.77 26.37
N LYS A 366 -14.11 -23.44 25.91
CA LYS A 366 -15.22 -23.88 26.77
C LYS A 366 -14.92 -25.21 27.45
N GLN A 367 -15.36 -25.35 28.71
CA GLN A 367 -15.23 -26.61 29.47
C GLN A 367 -16.23 -27.69 29.04
N ASP A 368 -17.39 -27.33 28.48
CA ASP A 368 -18.39 -28.27 27.97
C ASP A 368 -18.51 -28.18 26.44
N LEU A 369 -18.12 -29.27 25.78
CA LEU A 369 -18.15 -29.44 24.32
C LEU A 369 -19.23 -30.44 23.87
N THR A 370 -20.08 -30.92 24.77
CA THR A 370 -21.00 -32.05 24.50
C THR A 370 -22.25 -31.66 23.71
N ASN A 371 -22.59 -30.37 23.63
CA ASN A 371 -23.79 -29.84 22.97
C ASN A 371 -23.48 -28.88 21.80
N LEU A 372 -22.45 -29.16 21.01
CA LEU A 372 -22.12 -28.34 19.83
C LEU A 372 -22.97 -28.74 18.62
N THR A 373 -23.48 -27.73 17.91
CA THR A 373 -24.09 -27.93 16.57
C THR A 373 -23.03 -28.35 15.55
N GLU A 374 -23.44 -28.94 14.42
CA GLU A 374 -22.53 -29.32 13.34
C GLU A 374 -21.69 -28.14 12.83
N VAL A 375 -22.28 -26.93 12.79
CA VAL A 375 -21.59 -25.69 12.43
C VAL A 375 -20.48 -25.36 13.45
N GLN A 376 -20.78 -25.46 14.75
CA GLN A 376 -19.83 -25.17 15.82
C GLN A 376 -18.69 -26.19 15.88
N ILE A 377 -18.98 -27.46 15.58
CA ILE A 377 -17.94 -28.50 15.43
C ILE A 377 -17.00 -28.10 14.29
N GLY A 378 -17.54 -27.74 13.13
CA GLY A 378 -16.74 -27.29 11.98
C GLY A 378 -15.89 -26.05 12.27
N GLN A 379 -16.42 -25.08 13.02
CA GLN A 379 -15.67 -23.88 13.43
C GLN A 379 -14.52 -24.22 14.39
N MET A 380 -14.76 -25.10 15.35
CA MET A 380 -13.73 -25.59 16.27
C MET A 380 -12.65 -26.38 15.52
N GLU A 381 -13.01 -27.23 14.57
CA GLU A 381 -12.06 -27.97 13.73
C GLU A 381 -11.23 -27.03 12.85
N PHE A 382 -11.86 -26.03 12.25
CA PHE A 382 -11.18 -24.99 11.46
C PHE A 382 -10.15 -24.23 12.30
N TYR A 383 -10.53 -23.78 13.50
CA TYR A 383 -9.61 -23.13 14.42
C TYR A 383 -8.44 -24.05 14.81
N LYS A 384 -8.71 -25.30 15.22
CA LYS A 384 -7.66 -26.25 15.61
C LYS A 384 -6.66 -26.50 14.47
N LYS A 385 -7.15 -26.69 13.24
CA LYS A 385 -6.29 -26.88 12.06
C LYS A 385 -5.33 -25.69 11.87
N LEU A 386 -5.82 -24.46 11.98
CA LEU A 386 -4.98 -23.27 11.82
C LEU A 386 -4.06 -23.03 13.01
N ASP A 387 -4.54 -23.27 14.23
CA ASP A 387 -3.74 -23.16 15.45
C ASP A 387 -2.58 -24.17 15.44
N ASP A 388 -2.82 -25.40 15.02
CA ASP A 388 -1.78 -26.42 14.83
C ASP A 388 -0.81 -26.02 13.71
N ALA A 389 -1.30 -25.46 12.61
CA ALA A 389 -0.44 -24.95 11.54
C ALA A 389 0.43 -23.78 12.00
N PHE A 390 -0.10 -22.85 12.80
CA PHE A 390 0.68 -21.75 13.37
C PHE A 390 1.73 -22.26 14.36
N LYS A 391 1.37 -23.21 15.24
CA LYS A 391 2.30 -23.83 16.21
C LYS A 391 3.40 -24.63 15.54
N ALA A 392 3.08 -25.37 14.48
CA ALA A 392 4.06 -26.18 13.77
C ALA A 392 5.11 -25.33 13.03
N ASN A 393 4.78 -24.07 12.72
CA ASN A 393 5.48 -23.22 11.76
C ASN A 393 5.87 -21.83 12.31
N GLY A 394 5.72 -21.61 13.62
CA GLY A 394 6.06 -20.36 14.28
C GLY A 394 6.31 -20.56 15.77
N ASN A 395 6.95 -19.58 16.40
CA ASN A 395 7.02 -19.50 17.86
C ASN A 395 5.71 -18.86 18.40
N PRO A 396 5.46 -18.88 19.73
CA PRO A 396 4.24 -18.30 20.31
C PRO A 396 3.99 -16.84 19.91
N ARG A 397 5.06 -16.05 19.70
CA ARG A 397 4.97 -14.68 19.19
C ARG A 397 4.44 -14.65 17.75
N GLN A 398 5.00 -15.45 16.86
CA GLN A 398 4.53 -15.53 15.47
C GLN A 398 3.10 -16.08 15.37
N GLN A 399 2.74 -17.03 16.22
CA GLN A 399 1.37 -17.49 16.34
C GLN A 399 0.41 -16.35 16.72
N ALA A 400 0.80 -15.47 17.65
CA ALA A 400 0.00 -14.30 18.01
C ALA A 400 -0.15 -13.31 16.83
N ILE A 401 0.93 -13.06 16.08
CA ILE A 401 0.90 -12.24 14.86
C ILE A 401 -0.05 -12.84 13.82
N TYR A 402 0.06 -14.14 13.55
CA TYR A 402 -0.78 -14.80 12.55
C TYR A 402 -2.26 -14.85 12.96
N ALA A 403 -2.53 -15.13 14.23
CA ALA A 403 -3.89 -15.10 14.77
C ALA A 403 -4.51 -13.69 14.73
N ASP A 404 -3.72 -12.65 15.00
CA ASP A 404 -4.15 -11.25 14.90
C ASP A 404 -4.53 -10.87 13.46
N GLN A 405 -3.63 -11.14 12.51
CA GLN A 405 -3.84 -10.82 11.10
C GLN A 405 -5.05 -11.57 10.52
N LEU A 406 -5.28 -12.82 10.94
CA LEU A 406 -6.46 -13.58 10.54
C LEU A 406 -7.74 -13.09 11.21
N ALA A 407 -7.74 -12.81 12.51
CA ALA A 407 -8.95 -12.38 13.20
C ALA A 407 -9.39 -10.98 12.74
N ASN A 408 -8.43 -10.07 12.56
CA ASN A 408 -8.71 -8.66 12.30
C ASN A 408 -8.61 -8.27 10.81
N GLY A 409 -8.03 -9.13 9.97
CA GLY A 409 -7.78 -8.81 8.55
C GLY A 409 -6.68 -7.82 8.30
N LYS A 410 -5.96 -7.44 9.35
CA LYS A 410 -4.91 -6.44 9.31
C LYS A 410 -3.93 -6.62 10.45
N LYS A 411 -2.78 -5.96 10.34
CA LYS A 411 -1.87 -5.81 11.47
C LYS A 411 -2.51 -4.83 12.46
N THR A 412 -2.59 -5.21 13.73
CA THR A 412 -3.07 -4.35 14.81
C THR A 412 -1.96 -4.11 15.84
N GLN A 413 -2.29 -3.48 16.97
CA GLN A 413 -1.38 -3.34 18.11
C GLN A 413 -0.71 -4.66 18.53
N ILE A 414 -1.40 -5.81 18.38
CA ILE A 414 -0.82 -7.12 18.69
C ILE A 414 0.42 -7.38 17.82
N THR A 415 0.27 -7.18 16.50
CA THR A 415 1.36 -7.35 15.55
C THR A 415 2.44 -6.29 15.75
N GLU A 416 2.07 -5.01 15.87
CA GLU A 416 3.02 -3.91 16.06
C GLU A 416 3.92 -4.13 17.29
N MET A 417 3.34 -4.53 18.42
CA MET A 417 4.10 -4.78 19.65
C MET A 417 5.00 -6.02 19.53
N ALA A 418 4.53 -7.07 18.87
CA ALA A 418 5.31 -8.28 18.66
C ALA A 418 6.50 -8.05 17.71
N GLU A 419 6.34 -7.22 16.68
CA GLU A 419 7.40 -6.88 15.71
C GLU A 419 8.51 -5.99 16.31
N LEU A 420 8.26 -5.30 17.44
CA LEU A 420 9.30 -4.57 18.17
C LEU A 420 10.32 -5.49 18.85
N HIS A 421 10.04 -6.79 18.93
CA HIS A 421 10.95 -7.79 19.48
C HIS A 421 11.80 -8.43 18.40
N THR A 422 13.12 -8.32 18.52
CA THR A 422 14.07 -9.06 17.69
C THR A 422 14.38 -10.41 18.33
N GLU A 423 14.34 -11.46 17.51
CA GLU A 423 14.82 -12.78 17.96
C GLU A 423 16.35 -12.76 18.11
N ALA A 424 16.85 -13.58 19.03
CA ALA A 424 18.27 -13.86 19.06
C ALA A 424 18.67 -14.57 17.76
N ASN A 425 19.84 -14.24 17.22
CA ASN A 425 20.39 -14.97 16.09
C ASN A 425 20.63 -16.45 16.45
N MET A 426 20.99 -17.28 15.47
CA MET A 426 21.22 -18.72 15.67
C MET A 426 22.28 -19.08 16.74
N PHE A 427 23.05 -18.11 17.21
CA PHE A 427 24.08 -18.25 18.25
C PHE A 427 23.64 -17.66 19.60
N GLY A 428 22.38 -17.22 19.74
CA GLY A 428 21.84 -16.66 20.97
C GLY A 428 22.17 -15.18 21.20
N PHE A 429 22.74 -14.47 20.20
CA PHE A 429 23.10 -13.06 20.33
C PHE A 429 22.07 -12.13 19.66
N GLY A 430 21.77 -10.99 20.29
CA GLY A 430 20.97 -9.91 19.68
C GLY A 430 19.45 -9.99 19.84
N GLY A 431 18.94 -10.93 20.64
CA GLY A 431 17.51 -11.04 20.93
C GLY A 431 17.08 -10.07 22.03
N GLY A 432 15.98 -9.35 21.82
CA GLY A 432 15.49 -8.37 22.79
C GLY A 432 14.46 -7.41 22.20
N HIS A 433 13.95 -6.53 23.04
CA HIS A 433 13.16 -5.37 22.62
C HIS A 433 13.55 -4.21 23.52
N SER A 434 13.21 -3.00 23.10
CA SER A 434 13.33 -1.83 23.98
C SER A 434 12.00 -1.63 24.73
N THR A 435 12.07 -1.61 26.06
CA THR A 435 10.95 -1.23 26.92
C THR A 435 10.37 0.12 26.50
N GLN A 436 11.24 1.08 26.15
CA GLN A 436 10.81 2.39 25.67
C GLN A 436 10.01 2.29 24.37
N LYS A 437 10.44 1.49 23.40
CA LYS A 437 9.72 1.34 22.13
C LYS A 437 8.34 0.71 22.34
N MET A 438 8.25 -0.31 23.21
CA MET A 438 6.97 -0.94 23.55
C MET A 438 6.02 0.01 24.27
N MET A 439 6.50 0.75 25.27
CA MET A 439 5.69 1.76 25.97
C MET A 439 5.23 2.85 25.00
N ALA A 440 6.14 3.38 24.17
CA ALA A 440 5.83 4.41 23.19
C ALA A 440 4.81 3.94 22.15
N SER A 441 4.84 2.68 21.75
CA SER A 441 3.84 2.10 20.84
C SER A 441 2.44 2.11 21.45
N VAL A 442 2.31 1.74 22.73
CA VAL A 442 1.02 1.85 23.45
C VAL A 442 0.61 3.31 23.63
N GLU A 443 1.54 4.21 23.98
CA GLU A 443 1.29 5.66 24.17
C GLU A 443 0.71 6.31 22.91
N ASN A 444 1.25 5.97 21.74
CA ASN A 444 0.88 6.52 20.44
C ASN A 444 -0.12 5.62 19.67
N MET A 445 -0.86 4.77 20.38
CA MET A 445 -1.88 3.89 19.81
C MET A 445 -2.88 4.66 18.94
N THR A 446 -3.21 4.10 17.79
CA THR A 446 -4.19 4.65 16.83
C THR A 446 -5.63 4.56 17.35
N ARG A 447 -6.54 5.30 16.71
CA ARG A 447 -7.97 5.28 17.07
C ARG A 447 -8.57 3.89 16.90
N GLU A 448 -8.22 3.24 15.81
CA GLU A 448 -8.71 1.90 15.45
C GLU A 448 -8.26 0.86 16.49
N ASN A 449 -6.98 0.87 16.89
CA ASN A 449 -6.47 -0.03 17.93
C ASN A 449 -7.08 0.29 19.31
N TRP A 450 -7.30 1.57 19.60
CA TRP A 450 -7.95 1.99 20.84
C TRP A 450 -9.38 1.46 20.93
N GLU A 451 -10.15 1.48 19.85
CA GLU A 451 -11.52 0.94 19.83
C GLU A 451 -11.56 -0.58 20.11
N LEU A 452 -10.55 -1.34 19.67
CA LEU A 452 -10.46 -2.78 19.89
C LEU A 452 -10.20 -3.16 21.36
N ILE A 453 -9.43 -2.36 22.10
CA ILE A 453 -9.11 -2.64 23.52
C ILE A 453 -10.25 -2.27 24.48
N ARG A 454 -11.30 -1.57 24.00
CA ARG A 454 -12.38 -1.08 24.87
C ARG A 454 -13.29 -2.20 25.39
N PRO A 455 -13.78 -2.09 26.64
CA PRO A 455 -14.74 -3.04 27.20
C PRO A 455 -16.00 -3.22 26.34
N THR A 456 -16.38 -4.46 26.04
CA THR A 456 -17.58 -4.78 25.23
C THR A 456 -18.87 -4.76 26.05
N ALA A 457 -18.77 -4.76 27.38
CA ALA A 457 -19.85 -4.61 28.35
C ALA A 457 -19.32 -3.90 29.60
N LYS A 458 -20.20 -3.38 30.47
CA LYS A 458 -19.78 -2.69 31.72
C LYS A 458 -18.85 -3.58 32.56
N GLY A 459 -17.55 -3.27 32.52
CA GLY A 459 -16.51 -3.92 33.32
C GLY A 459 -15.92 -5.21 32.76
N ALA A 460 -16.29 -5.66 31.55
CA ALA A 460 -15.71 -6.86 30.94
C ALA A 460 -14.56 -6.50 30.00
N GLU A 461 -13.39 -7.12 30.18
CA GLU A 461 -12.25 -7.01 29.28
C GLU A 461 -12.66 -7.45 27.85
N SER A 462 -12.20 -6.70 26.84
CA SER A 462 -12.47 -7.07 25.44
C SER A 462 -11.70 -8.35 25.07
N PRO A 463 -12.24 -9.22 24.19
CA PRO A 463 -11.49 -10.38 23.70
C PRO A 463 -10.14 -10.00 23.10
N TYR A 464 -10.08 -8.85 22.41
CA TYR A 464 -8.85 -8.33 21.83
C TYR A 464 -7.84 -7.88 22.89
N MET A 465 -8.28 -7.20 23.96
CA MET A 465 -7.39 -6.83 25.07
C MET A 465 -6.76 -8.07 25.71
N LYS A 466 -7.55 -9.13 25.91
CA LYS A 466 -7.04 -10.41 26.42
C LYS A 466 -5.97 -11.01 25.49
N ASP A 467 -6.22 -10.99 24.19
CA ASP A 467 -5.27 -11.49 23.19
C ASP A 467 -3.99 -10.64 23.09
N LEU A 468 -4.12 -9.31 23.22
CA LEU A 468 -2.99 -8.38 23.27
C LEU A 468 -2.10 -8.64 24.49
N LYS A 469 -2.69 -8.79 25.68
CA LYS A 469 -1.94 -9.13 26.90
C LYS A 469 -1.27 -10.50 26.80
N ALA A 470 -1.96 -11.49 26.20
CA ALA A 470 -1.39 -12.80 25.96
C ALA A 470 -0.20 -12.74 24.99
N SER A 471 -0.31 -11.96 23.91
CA SER A 471 0.79 -11.71 22.96
C SER A 471 2.00 -11.09 23.64
N ILE A 472 1.80 -10.01 24.42
CA ILE A 472 2.87 -9.38 25.22
C ILE A 472 3.55 -10.41 26.13
N GLY A 473 2.79 -11.32 26.72
CA GLY A 473 3.32 -12.43 27.53
C GLY A 473 4.20 -13.43 26.79
N THR A 474 4.27 -13.40 25.45
CA THR A 474 5.14 -14.28 24.65
C THR A 474 6.57 -13.74 24.49
N TYR A 475 6.79 -12.43 24.66
CA TYR A 475 8.10 -11.80 24.52
C TYR A 475 8.53 -10.99 25.75
N THR A 476 7.65 -10.76 26.72
CA THR A 476 8.00 -10.21 28.05
C THR A 476 8.11 -11.32 29.09
N GLU A 477 8.99 -11.15 30.08
CA GLU A 477 9.07 -12.10 31.20
C GLU A 477 7.79 -12.00 32.06
N ALA A 478 7.20 -13.16 32.38
CA ALA A 478 5.95 -13.24 33.13
C ALA A 478 6.10 -12.63 34.53
N GLY A 479 5.25 -11.66 34.86
CA GLY A 479 5.29 -10.96 36.15
C GLY A 479 6.42 -9.92 36.28
N SER A 480 7.17 -9.66 35.21
CA SER A 480 8.15 -8.57 35.16
C SER A 480 7.49 -7.20 35.37
N GLU A 481 8.26 -6.25 35.89
CA GLU A 481 7.79 -4.88 36.08
C GLU A 481 7.43 -4.20 34.75
N GLU A 482 8.13 -4.52 33.66
CA GLU A 482 7.79 -4.06 32.32
C GLU A 482 6.39 -4.55 31.89
N GLN A 483 6.12 -5.85 32.01
CA GLN A 483 4.82 -6.42 31.65
C GLN A 483 3.69 -5.78 32.47
N LYS A 484 3.88 -5.64 33.79
CA LYS A 484 2.89 -4.98 34.66
C LYS A 484 2.61 -3.55 34.23
N ARG A 485 3.67 -2.78 33.89
CA ARG A 485 3.55 -1.38 33.43
C ARG A 485 2.84 -1.29 32.09
N LEU A 486 3.14 -2.18 31.14
CA LEU A 486 2.43 -2.25 29.86
C LEU A 486 0.94 -2.54 30.06
N PHE A 487 0.60 -3.52 30.91
CA PHE A 487 -0.79 -3.87 31.18
C PHE A 487 -1.54 -2.71 31.87
N ALA A 488 -0.92 -2.05 32.84
CA ALA A 488 -1.50 -0.89 33.51
C ALA A 488 -1.77 0.27 32.53
N LEU A 489 -0.83 0.53 31.61
CA LEU A 489 -0.98 1.58 30.61
C LEU A 489 -2.12 1.25 29.60
N LEU A 490 -2.21 0.00 29.16
CA LEU A 490 -3.29 -0.48 28.31
C LEU A 490 -4.65 -0.36 28.99
N ASP A 491 -4.74 -0.79 30.27
CA ASP A 491 -5.99 -0.69 31.05
C ASP A 491 -6.40 0.77 31.28
N ALA A 492 -5.45 1.66 31.53
CA ALA A 492 -5.72 3.09 31.66
C ALA A 492 -6.23 3.69 30.34
N LYS A 493 -5.64 3.32 29.19
CA LYS A 493 -6.12 3.75 27.86
C LYS A 493 -7.50 3.21 27.54
N ALA A 494 -7.79 1.95 27.86
CA ALA A 494 -9.10 1.35 27.64
C ALA A 494 -10.19 1.97 28.54
N GLY A 495 -9.80 2.50 29.71
CA GLY A 495 -10.70 3.06 30.71
C GLY A 495 -11.22 4.48 30.43
N VAL A 496 -10.61 5.22 29.49
CA VAL A 496 -11.06 6.57 29.14
C VAL A 496 -12.26 6.55 28.17
N LYS A 497 -13.02 7.65 28.12
CA LYS A 497 -14.28 7.72 27.35
C LYS A 497 -14.08 8.02 25.87
N THR A 498 -13.09 8.84 25.54
CA THR A 498 -12.80 9.32 24.18
C THR A 498 -11.37 8.93 23.77
N TYR A 499 -11.13 8.91 22.46
CA TYR A 499 -9.80 8.66 21.93
C TYR A 499 -8.84 9.82 22.28
N GLU A 500 -9.33 11.06 22.23
CA GLU A 500 -8.57 12.26 22.55
C GLU A 500 -8.08 12.24 24.01
N ASP A 501 -8.89 11.76 24.94
CA ASP A 501 -8.48 11.53 26.32
C ASP A 501 -7.40 10.44 26.43
N SER A 502 -7.46 9.41 25.57
CA SER A 502 -6.52 8.29 25.57
C SER A 502 -5.10 8.72 25.16
N GLN A 503 -5.00 9.76 24.33
CA GLN A 503 -3.72 10.38 23.95
C GLN A 503 -3.04 11.09 25.13
N SER A 504 -3.81 11.48 26.15
CA SER A 504 -3.28 12.06 27.38
C SER A 504 -2.82 11.01 28.39
N VAL A 505 -3.20 9.74 28.20
CA VAL A 505 -2.72 8.62 29.01
C VAL A 505 -1.32 8.22 28.53
N LYS A 506 -0.31 8.63 29.28
CA LYS A 506 1.12 8.36 29.04
C LYS A 506 1.79 7.92 30.33
N ARG A 507 2.97 7.32 30.24
CA ARG A 507 3.78 7.02 31.43
C ARG A 507 4.29 8.30 32.07
N SER A 508 4.63 8.22 33.36
CA SER A 508 5.20 9.35 34.09
C SER A 508 6.58 9.72 33.52
N PHE A 509 7.03 10.95 33.74
CA PHE A 509 8.38 11.34 33.34
C PHE A 509 9.46 10.49 34.05
N ALA A 510 9.21 10.07 35.30
CA ALA A 510 10.11 9.18 36.03
C ALA A 510 10.26 7.82 35.35
N ASP A 511 9.15 7.28 34.84
CA ASP A 511 9.13 6.07 34.05
C ASP A 511 9.90 6.23 32.73
N VAL A 512 9.73 7.36 32.04
CA VAL A 512 10.51 7.67 30.83
C VAL A 512 12.00 7.69 31.12
N VAL A 513 12.43 8.37 32.19
CA VAL A 513 13.85 8.44 32.59
C VAL A 513 14.42 7.06 32.86
N LYS A 514 13.69 6.22 33.60
CA LYS A 514 14.09 4.85 33.91
C LYS A 514 14.29 4.02 32.64
N ASP A 515 13.35 4.10 31.71
CA ASP A 515 13.36 3.30 30.46
C ASP A 515 14.37 3.80 29.41
N ASN A 516 15.00 4.95 29.62
CA ASN A 516 15.99 5.57 28.71
C ASN A 516 17.34 5.79 29.40
N SER A 517 17.70 4.94 30.36
CA SER A 517 18.92 5.06 31.17
C SER A 517 20.18 4.46 30.52
N ASP A 518 20.06 3.86 29.33
CA ASP A 518 21.16 3.21 28.59
C ASP A 518 22.11 4.19 27.88
N ASN A 519 21.83 5.50 27.98
CA ASN A 519 22.65 6.58 27.44
C ASN A 519 22.99 6.43 25.94
N THR A 520 22.04 5.92 25.15
CA THR A 520 22.10 5.92 23.69
C THR A 520 21.59 7.25 23.10
N GLU A 521 21.94 7.56 21.85
CA GLU A 521 21.42 8.76 21.16
C GLU A 521 19.88 8.76 21.09
N ASP A 522 19.28 7.60 20.75
CA ASP A 522 17.82 7.40 20.70
C ASP A 522 17.17 7.68 22.06
N SER A 523 17.77 7.18 23.15
CA SER A 523 17.30 7.41 24.51
C SER A 523 17.35 8.89 24.89
N ARG A 524 18.45 9.59 24.55
CA ARG A 524 18.59 11.03 24.83
C ARG A 524 17.61 11.87 24.01
N ILE A 525 17.36 11.51 22.75
CA ILE A 525 16.32 12.13 21.92
C ILE A 525 14.93 11.89 22.51
N ALA A 526 14.62 10.67 22.95
CA ALA A 526 13.34 10.34 23.57
C ALA A 526 13.13 11.08 24.89
N LEU A 527 14.15 11.18 25.73
CA LEU A 527 14.19 12.00 26.94
C LEU A 527 13.92 13.47 26.62
N ALA A 528 14.65 14.04 25.65
CA ALA A 528 14.48 15.44 25.26
C ALA A 528 13.06 15.75 24.78
N LYS A 529 12.46 14.85 23.98
CA LYS A 529 11.06 14.96 23.56
C LYS A 529 10.10 14.90 24.76
N SER A 530 10.33 13.98 25.70
CA SER A 530 9.50 13.86 26.90
C SER A 530 9.62 15.06 27.83
N VAL A 531 10.81 15.63 27.98
CA VAL A 531 11.02 16.87 28.75
C VAL A 531 10.25 18.02 28.10
N ALA A 532 10.35 18.16 26.78
CA ALA A 532 9.65 19.20 26.03
C ALA A 532 8.12 19.07 26.08
N SER A 533 7.59 17.89 26.36
CA SER A 533 6.16 17.63 26.50
C SER A 533 5.74 17.24 27.93
N MET A 534 6.46 17.70 28.95
CA MET A 534 6.14 17.39 30.35
C MET A 534 4.72 17.82 30.74
N THR A 535 4.02 16.96 31.47
CA THR A 535 2.74 17.31 32.08
C THR A 535 2.92 18.18 33.34
N PRO A 536 1.89 18.89 33.80
CA PRO A 536 1.97 19.62 35.07
C PRO A 536 2.30 18.74 36.28
N ALA A 537 1.81 17.49 36.29
CA ALA A 537 2.08 16.54 37.36
C ALA A 537 3.55 16.09 37.34
N ASP A 538 4.10 15.79 36.17
CA ASP A 538 5.52 15.43 36.02
C ASP A 538 6.44 16.57 36.40
N ALA A 539 6.09 17.79 36.00
CA ALA A 539 6.85 18.98 36.35
C ALA A 539 6.91 19.21 37.87
N ALA A 540 5.77 19.05 38.55
CA ALA A 540 5.70 19.12 40.00
C ALA A 540 6.50 17.99 40.67
N ALA A 541 6.40 16.76 40.16
CA ALA A 541 7.12 15.61 40.66
C ALA A 541 8.64 15.75 40.50
N TYR A 542 9.10 16.20 39.33
CA TYR A 542 10.52 16.46 39.05
C TYR A 542 11.11 17.50 40.02
N LYS A 543 10.36 18.57 40.32
CA LYS A 543 10.76 19.57 41.32
C LYS A 543 10.78 19.00 42.74
N ALA A 544 9.80 18.17 43.10
CA ALA A 544 9.69 17.64 44.46
C ALA A 544 10.67 16.49 44.75
N ASN A 545 11.18 15.79 43.73
CA ASN A 545 11.97 14.57 43.90
C ASN A 545 13.45 14.74 43.50
N PRO A 546 14.39 14.90 44.45
CA PRO A 546 15.82 15.01 44.16
C PRO A 546 16.44 13.78 43.49
N GLU A 547 15.97 12.57 43.82
CA GLU A 547 16.48 11.33 43.22
C GLU A 547 16.13 11.25 41.74
N LEU A 548 14.90 11.63 41.37
CA LEU A 548 14.47 11.71 39.98
C LEU A 548 15.34 12.69 39.18
N ARG A 549 15.71 13.83 39.76
CA ARG A 549 16.63 14.79 39.12
C ARG A 549 18.01 14.17 38.90
N GLN A 550 18.54 13.46 39.89
CA GLN A 550 19.82 12.77 39.77
C GLN A 550 19.79 11.68 38.70
N GLN A 551 18.72 10.88 38.66
CA GLN A 551 18.53 9.83 37.64
C GLN A 551 18.40 10.42 36.24
N THR A 552 17.65 11.52 36.10
CA THR A 552 17.47 12.22 34.82
C THR A 552 18.81 12.74 34.31
N GLN A 553 19.61 13.34 35.20
CA GLN A 553 20.95 13.82 34.86
C GLN A 553 21.88 12.67 34.44
N ALA A 554 21.80 11.52 35.12
CA ALA A 554 22.58 10.35 34.76
C ALA A 554 22.16 9.76 33.40
N ALA A 555 20.86 9.70 33.10
CA ALA A 555 20.31 9.19 31.85
C ALA A 555 20.63 10.09 30.63
N LEU A 556 20.74 11.39 30.85
CA LEU A 556 21.24 12.34 29.83
C LEU A 556 22.75 12.18 29.56
N GLY A 557 23.49 11.59 30.51
CA GLY A 557 24.91 11.27 30.38
C GLY A 557 25.83 12.46 30.13
N GLU A 558 27.05 12.14 29.70
CA GLU A 558 28.01 13.09 29.16
C GLU A 558 27.89 13.17 27.63
N PHE A 559 28.25 14.33 27.08
CA PHE A 559 28.21 14.59 25.65
C PHE A 559 29.12 13.62 24.87
N ALA A 560 28.57 12.90 23.88
CA ALA A 560 29.29 11.81 23.19
C ALA A 560 29.29 11.89 21.66
N GLY A 561 28.64 12.88 21.01
CA GLY A 561 28.47 12.83 19.55
C GLY A 561 27.86 14.06 18.86
N ALA A 562 27.33 13.82 17.65
CA ALA A 562 26.95 14.79 16.62
C ALA A 562 25.78 15.75 16.99
N ASP A 563 25.38 16.60 16.04
CA ASP A 563 24.47 17.75 16.21
C ASP A 563 23.14 17.46 16.92
N LYS A 564 22.46 16.35 16.59
CA LYS A 564 21.15 15.99 17.20
C LYS A 564 21.29 15.62 18.67
N ASP A 565 22.41 15.01 19.03
CA ASP A 565 22.75 14.66 20.41
C ASP A 565 23.06 15.92 21.24
N ALA A 566 23.84 16.85 20.67
CA ALA A 566 24.11 18.15 21.28
C ALA A 566 22.81 18.94 21.54
N ALA A 567 21.93 18.95 20.56
CA ALA A 567 20.63 19.61 20.65
C ALA A 567 19.71 18.96 21.70
N ALA A 568 19.64 17.63 21.75
CA ALA A 568 18.86 16.89 22.73
C ALA A 568 19.33 17.19 24.18
N LEU A 569 20.65 17.22 24.39
CA LEU A 569 21.24 17.53 25.70
C LEU A 569 20.93 18.97 26.15
N LEU A 570 21.14 19.95 25.26
CA LEU A 570 20.87 21.36 25.54
C LEU A 570 19.39 21.61 25.83
N LEU A 571 18.51 21.07 24.99
CA LEU A 571 17.07 21.16 25.15
C LEU A 571 16.66 20.60 26.52
N SER A 572 17.10 19.37 26.83
CA SER A 572 16.77 18.73 28.09
C SER A 572 17.24 19.54 29.29
N LYS A 573 18.50 19.97 29.33
CA LYS A 573 19.05 20.71 30.48
C LYS A 573 18.39 22.08 30.68
N SER A 574 18.14 22.81 29.60
CA SER A 574 17.46 24.10 29.65
C SER A 574 16.06 23.96 30.25
N LEU A 575 15.26 23.06 29.67
CA LEU A 575 13.88 22.86 30.09
C LEU A 575 13.78 22.27 31.50
N LEU A 576 14.62 21.29 31.87
CA LEU A 576 14.66 20.73 33.22
C LEU A 576 15.02 21.79 34.27
N SER A 577 15.90 22.75 33.95
CA SER A 577 16.20 23.86 34.87
C SER A 577 14.97 24.76 35.10
N GLN A 578 14.14 24.98 34.07
CA GLN A 578 12.88 25.71 34.23
C GLN A 578 11.91 24.93 35.12
N VAL A 579 11.77 23.63 34.88
CA VAL A 579 10.89 22.74 35.63
C VAL A 579 11.30 22.67 37.10
N GLU A 580 12.60 22.51 37.39
CA GLU A 580 13.12 22.48 38.77
C GLU A 580 12.78 23.76 39.54
N LYS A 581 12.89 24.92 38.90
CA LYS A 581 12.58 26.22 39.52
C LYS A 581 11.08 26.41 39.70
N THR A 582 10.30 26.16 38.65
CA THR A 582 8.88 26.56 38.60
C THR A 582 7.94 25.47 39.13
N GLY A 583 8.26 24.20 38.91
CA GLY A 583 7.35 23.07 39.10
C GLY A 583 6.20 23.06 38.08
N GLN A 584 6.36 23.78 36.97
CA GLN A 584 5.37 23.91 35.90
C GLN A 584 5.96 23.34 34.60
N PRO A 585 5.11 22.95 33.62
CA PRO A 585 5.58 22.52 32.31
C PRO A 585 6.54 23.56 31.70
N PRO A 586 7.62 23.12 31.06
CA PRO A 586 8.63 24.04 30.55
C PRO A 586 8.06 24.85 29.38
N LYS A 587 8.56 26.08 29.21
CA LYS A 587 8.26 26.91 28.04
C LYS A 587 9.47 26.88 27.11
N LEU A 588 9.23 26.61 25.83
CA LEU A 588 10.26 26.66 24.82
C LEU A 588 10.61 28.12 24.52
N TYR A 589 11.83 28.54 24.87
CA TYR A 589 12.40 29.81 24.43
C TYR A 589 13.17 29.65 23.11
N ALA A 590 13.72 30.73 22.56
CA ALA A 590 14.34 30.73 21.23
C ALA A 590 15.41 29.63 21.03
N LEU A 591 16.33 29.47 22.00
CA LEU A 591 17.37 28.43 21.97
C LEU A 591 16.76 27.01 22.09
N ASP A 592 15.72 26.85 22.89
CA ASP A 592 15.04 25.57 23.08
C ASP A 592 14.27 25.15 21.82
N THR A 593 13.57 26.11 21.18
CA THR A 593 12.89 25.88 19.90
C THR A 593 13.88 25.48 18.81
N PHE A 594 15.01 26.18 18.72
CA PHE A 594 16.08 25.85 17.78
C PHE A 594 16.64 24.44 18.02
N ALA A 595 16.98 24.10 19.27
CA ALA A 595 17.46 22.77 19.62
C ALA A 595 16.41 21.69 19.33
N LYS A 596 15.13 21.96 19.63
CA LYS A 596 14.02 21.05 19.32
C LYS A 596 13.88 20.83 17.81
N ASP A 597 13.99 21.87 17.00
CA ASP A 597 13.88 21.76 15.54
C ASP A 597 15.07 20.98 14.93
N VAL A 598 16.25 21.02 15.56
CA VAL A 598 17.37 20.14 15.21
C VAL A 598 17.07 18.68 15.60
N VAL A 599 16.57 18.43 16.82
CA VAL A 599 16.17 17.09 17.29
C VAL A 599 15.06 16.48 16.43
N ASP A 600 14.13 17.31 15.96
CA ASP A 600 13.04 16.92 15.06
C ASP A 600 13.50 16.77 13.59
N GLY A 601 14.74 17.15 13.24
CA GLY A 601 15.29 17.08 11.88
C GLY A 601 14.84 18.20 10.92
N LYS A 602 14.21 19.28 11.40
CA LYS A 602 13.72 20.39 10.56
C LYS A 602 14.84 21.31 10.05
N LEU A 603 16.02 21.26 10.66
CA LEU A 603 17.17 22.10 10.37
C LEU A 603 18.38 21.31 9.86
N ASP A 604 18.14 20.22 9.10
CA ASP A 604 19.23 19.42 8.50
C ASP A 604 19.89 20.14 7.29
N ASP A 605 19.31 21.23 6.78
CA ASP A 605 19.89 22.12 5.75
C ASP A 605 20.87 23.16 6.34
N PRO A 606 22.14 23.25 5.86
CA PRO A 606 23.15 24.15 6.42
C PRO A 606 22.81 25.64 6.33
N GLY A 607 22.16 26.09 5.25
CA GLY A 607 21.79 27.49 5.05
C GLY A 607 20.68 27.94 6.01
N LYS A 608 19.62 27.12 6.15
CA LYS A 608 18.55 27.34 7.13
C LYS A 608 19.08 27.30 8.55
N ARG A 609 20.02 26.39 8.84
CA ARG A 609 20.66 26.30 10.15
C ARG A 609 21.49 27.55 10.44
N MET A 610 22.26 28.07 9.48
CA MET A 610 23.05 29.31 9.62
C MET A 610 22.18 30.53 9.92
N ALA A 611 21.09 30.72 9.16
CA ALA A 611 20.16 31.83 9.37
C ALA A 611 19.47 31.75 10.75
N ALA A 612 19.13 30.54 11.20
CA ALA A 612 18.59 30.30 12.53
C ALA A 612 19.60 30.65 13.64
N VAL A 613 20.88 30.26 13.48
CA VAL A 613 21.96 30.61 14.43
C VAL A 613 22.20 32.12 14.48
N GLU A 614 22.27 32.80 13.34
CA GLU A 614 22.46 34.25 13.32
C GLU A 614 21.29 35.01 13.98
N THR A 615 20.06 34.55 13.75
CA THR A 615 18.87 35.10 14.43
C THR A 615 18.95 34.87 15.95
N LEU A 616 19.36 33.67 16.35
CA LEU A 616 19.50 33.29 17.75
C LEU A 616 20.58 34.10 18.47
N MET A 617 21.70 34.42 17.80
CA MET A 617 22.82 35.20 18.33
C MET A 617 22.55 36.71 18.45
N LYS A 618 21.38 37.19 18.01
CA LYS A 618 20.90 38.57 18.29
C LYS A 618 20.49 38.74 19.76
N ASP A 619 20.26 37.65 20.49
CA ASP A 619 20.06 37.69 21.94
C ASP A 619 21.40 38.05 22.63
N SER A 620 21.45 39.24 23.24
CA SER A 620 22.66 39.78 23.86
C SER A 620 23.16 38.94 25.05
N ALA A 621 22.27 38.25 25.76
CA ALA A 621 22.65 37.39 26.86
C ALA A 621 23.24 36.07 26.36
N LEU A 622 22.64 35.49 25.31
CA LEU A 622 23.18 34.28 24.68
C LEU A 622 24.55 34.56 24.02
N LEU A 623 24.66 35.70 23.34
CA LEU A 623 25.91 36.16 22.74
C LEU A 623 27.02 36.31 23.79
N ALA A 624 26.75 37.00 24.90
CA ALA A 624 27.71 37.16 25.98
C ALA A 624 28.14 35.82 26.58
N ARG A 625 27.19 34.88 26.74
CA ARG A 625 27.47 33.52 27.21
C ARG A 625 28.35 32.74 26.24
N ALA A 626 28.00 32.73 24.95
CA ALA A 626 28.77 32.04 23.92
C ALA A 626 30.20 32.60 23.82
N LYS A 627 30.36 33.93 23.94
CA LYS A 627 31.66 34.60 23.95
C LYS A 627 32.51 34.18 25.14
N ALA A 628 31.96 34.23 26.36
CA ALA A 628 32.69 33.80 27.56
C ALA A 628 33.10 32.32 27.50
N ILE A 629 32.28 31.46 26.90
CA ILE A 629 32.61 30.05 26.67
C ILE A 629 33.78 29.93 25.69
N GLN A 630 33.69 30.63 24.55
CA GLN A 630 34.74 30.58 23.55
C GLN A 630 36.07 31.14 24.07
N ASP A 631 36.04 32.25 24.81
CA ASP A 631 37.23 32.83 25.43
C ASP A 631 37.89 31.81 26.39
N ASN A 632 37.09 31.06 27.16
CA ASN A 632 37.59 29.99 28.02
C ASN A 632 38.11 28.77 27.26
N LEU A 633 37.52 28.41 26.11
CA LEU A 633 38.02 27.35 25.23
C LEU A 633 39.37 27.74 24.60
N ASP A 634 39.47 28.99 24.13
CA ASP A 634 40.68 29.55 23.55
C ASP A 634 41.79 29.68 24.63
N LEU A 635 41.46 30.02 25.88
CA LEU A 635 42.41 30.07 27.01
C LEU A 635 42.73 28.68 27.61
N GLY A 636 41.78 27.74 27.58
CA GLY A 636 41.92 26.39 28.11
C GLY A 636 42.96 25.55 27.36
N THR A 637 43.15 25.82 26.07
CA THR A 637 44.28 25.24 25.29
C THR A 637 45.66 25.77 25.72
N MET A 638 45.73 26.86 26.50
CA MET A 638 46.98 27.38 27.09
C MET A 638 47.15 27.08 28.59
N TYR A 639 46.07 26.89 29.38
CA TYR A 639 46.14 26.80 30.85
C TYR A 639 45.29 25.72 31.54
N GLY A 640 44.67 24.78 30.80
CA GLY A 640 44.07 23.57 31.39
C GLY A 640 42.67 23.71 32.01
N ALA A 641 41.90 24.74 31.65
CA ALA A 641 40.49 24.85 32.05
C ALA A 641 39.61 23.97 31.13
N ASN A 642 38.93 22.97 31.70
CA ASN A 642 38.00 22.13 30.96
C ASN A 642 36.60 22.80 30.88
N PRO A 643 36.07 23.07 29.67
CA PRO A 643 34.70 23.58 29.48
C PRO A 643 33.66 22.56 30.00
N THR A 644 32.51 23.03 30.49
CA THR A 644 31.42 22.11 30.86
C THR A 644 30.83 21.46 29.60
N PRO A 645 30.26 20.25 29.69
CA PRO A 645 29.59 19.61 28.56
C PRO A 645 28.48 20.46 27.93
N GLU A 646 27.76 21.29 28.70
CA GLU A 646 26.75 22.19 28.13
C GLU A 646 27.39 23.28 27.27
N ASN A 647 28.55 23.78 27.70
CA ASN A 647 29.27 24.81 26.98
C ASN A 647 29.84 24.25 25.67
N VAL A 648 30.35 23.01 25.69
CA VAL A 648 30.78 22.28 24.49
C VAL A 648 29.60 22.01 23.56
N ALA A 649 28.47 21.53 24.07
CA ALA A 649 27.27 21.28 23.27
C ALA A 649 26.72 22.57 22.65
N LEU A 650 26.67 23.67 23.41
CA LEU A 650 26.22 24.98 22.92
C LEU A 650 27.12 25.48 21.80
N THR A 651 28.44 25.47 22.01
CA THR A 651 29.40 25.88 20.98
C THR A 651 29.34 24.96 19.77
N GLY A 652 29.23 23.64 19.96
CA GLY A 652 29.08 22.66 18.88
C GLY A 652 27.83 22.91 18.05
N LEU A 653 26.67 23.11 18.69
CA LEU A 653 25.40 23.35 18.02
C LEU A 653 25.38 24.70 17.28
N LEU A 654 25.94 25.76 17.87
CA LEU A 654 26.03 27.08 17.21
C LEU A 654 27.06 27.06 16.07
N ARG A 655 28.15 26.30 16.22
CA ARG A 655 29.21 26.16 15.21
C ARG A 655 28.78 25.26 14.05
N SER A 656 27.95 24.24 14.26
CA SER A 656 27.49 23.40 13.15
C SER A 656 26.55 24.15 12.19
N GLY A 657 26.06 25.33 12.58
CA GLY A 657 25.37 26.25 11.69
C GLY A 657 26.27 27.27 10.97
N ALA A 658 27.58 27.39 11.26
CA ALA A 658 28.43 28.43 10.66
C ALA A 658 29.90 27.99 10.47
N THR A 659 30.62 28.56 9.50
CA THR A 659 32.09 28.38 9.46
C THR A 659 32.75 28.96 10.70
N GLU A 660 33.97 28.52 11.02
CA GLU A 660 34.75 29.07 12.14
C GLU A 660 34.84 30.60 12.12
N SER A 661 35.06 31.18 10.95
CA SER A 661 35.10 32.63 10.74
C SER A 661 33.74 33.30 11.00
N GLY A 662 32.64 32.67 10.55
CA GLY A 662 31.29 33.17 10.75
C GLY A 662 30.87 33.12 12.22
N TYR A 663 31.15 32.00 12.89
CA TYR A 663 30.92 31.85 14.33
C TYR A 663 31.71 32.90 15.13
N ARG A 664 33.00 33.13 14.81
CA ARG A 664 33.81 34.17 15.48
C ARG A 664 33.29 35.60 15.23
N ALA A 665 32.70 35.88 14.07
CA ALA A 665 32.04 37.16 13.81
C ALA A 665 30.80 37.32 14.71
N LEU A 666 29.93 36.30 14.76
CA LEU A 666 28.78 36.29 15.65
C LEU A 666 29.18 36.55 17.11
N LEU A 667 30.26 35.96 17.60
CA LEU A 667 30.78 36.19 18.96
C LEU A 667 31.22 37.64 19.24
N ARG A 668 31.56 38.41 18.21
CA ARG A 668 31.84 39.85 18.33
C ARG A 668 30.58 40.71 18.30
N GLY A 669 29.41 40.10 18.16
CA GLY A 669 28.14 40.79 17.90
C GLY A 669 28.06 41.33 16.47
N GLU A 670 28.96 40.88 15.59
CA GLU A 670 28.95 41.22 14.18
C GLU A 670 28.04 40.23 13.45
N PRO A 671 27.28 40.67 12.43
CA PRO A 671 26.63 39.73 11.52
C PRO A 671 27.68 38.85 10.85
N ILE A 672 27.29 37.65 10.40
CA ILE A 672 28.22 36.82 9.62
C ILE A 672 28.57 37.61 8.37
N GLY A 673 29.87 37.90 8.18
CA GLY A 673 30.33 38.71 7.06
C GLY A 673 29.86 38.16 5.73
N ILE A 674 29.47 39.05 4.81
CA ILE A 674 28.88 38.68 3.52
C ILE A 674 29.76 37.67 2.75
N GLY A 675 31.08 37.83 2.80
CA GLY A 675 32.03 36.92 2.16
C GLY A 675 32.01 35.49 2.73
N VAL A 676 31.72 35.34 4.03
CA VAL A 676 31.56 34.04 4.68
C VAL A 676 30.23 33.40 4.31
N LYS A 677 29.15 34.19 4.24
CA LYS A 677 27.84 33.67 3.80
C LYS A 677 27.91 33.17 2.35
N ILE A 678 28.63 33.90 1.47
CA ILE A 678 28.92 33.50 0.09
C ILE A 678 29.73 32.19 0.05
N SER A 679 30.80 32.06 0.85
CA SER A 679 31.66 30.86 0.82
C SER A 679 31.00 29.59 1.39
N THR A 680 30.09 29.74 2.36
CA THR A 680 29.44 28.61 3.07
C THR A 680 28.22 28.09 2.30
N GLY A 681 27.62 28.92 1.43
CA GLY A 681 26.53 28.55 0.53
C GLY A 681 26.93 27.69 -0.67
N GLY A 682 28.22 27.37 -0.84
CA GLY A 682 28.69 26.37 -1.80
C GLY A 682 29.02 26.84 -3.23
N GLY A 683 29.22 28.14 -3.50
CA GLY A 683 29.47 28.62 -4.87
C GLY A 683 30.64 29.61 -5.01
N THR A 684 31.41 29.48 -6.09
CA THR A 684 32.25 30.56 -6.66
C THR A 684 31.42 31.84 -6.91
N LEU A 685 32.08 33.00 -7.05
CA LEU A 685 31.52 34.36 -7.25
C LEU A 685 30.43 34.57 -8.34
N GLY A 686 29.88 33.52 -8.96
CA GLY A 686 28.73 33.54 -9.86
C GLY A 686 27.47 32.82 -9.37
N GLU A 687 27.50 32.08 -8.25
CA GLU A 687 26.34 31.37 -7.71
C GLU A 687 26.17 31.72 -6.22
N GLY A 688 25.14 32.52 -5.87
CA GLY A 688 24.70 32.66 -4.47
C GLY A 688 24.61 34.08 -3.88
N PHE A 689 23.89 35.01 -4.53
CA PHE A 689 23.40 36.23 -3.84
C PHE A 689 21.96 36.10 -3.33
N LYS A 690 21.23 35.04 -3.71
CA LYS A 690 19.88 34.80 -3.20
C LYS A 690 19.92 34.60 -1.69
N GLY A 691 19.18 35.44 -0.96
CA GLY A 691 19.19 35.46 0.51
C GLY A 691 20.29 36.30 1.15
N LEU A 692 21.06 37.05 0.35
CA LEU A 692 22.08 38.01 0.83
C LEU A 692 21.70 39.46 0.55
N TYR A 693 20.65 39.71 -0.23
CA TYR A 693 20.28 41.07 -0.62
C TYR A 693 19.81 41.94 0.55
N ASP A 694 19.10 41.36 1.52
CA ASP A 694 18.75 42.02 2.78
C ASP A 694 19.99 42.31 3.63
N ASP A 695 20.91 41.37 3.73
CA ASP A 695 22.18 41.55 4.43
C ASP A 695 22.99 42.70 3.81
N ILE A 696 23.11 42.74 2.48
CA ILE A 696 23.82 43.81 1.77
C ILE A 696 23.07 45.13 1.93
N ALA A 697 21.74 45.14 1.83
CA ALA A 697 20.94 46.36 2.00
C ALA A 697 21.11 47.00 3.39
N ALA A 698 21.39 46.18 4.43
CA ALA A 698 21.63 46.63 5.79
C ALA A 698 23.02 47.23 6.03
N LEU A 699 24.00 47.04 5.14
CA LEU A 699 25.37 47.54 5.30
C LEU A 699 25.46 49.09 5.24
N PRO A 700 26.52 49.70 5.81
CA PRO A 700 26.82 51.12 5.59
C PRO A 700 26.89 51.49 4.10
N LYS A 701 26.53 52.72 3.75
CA LYS A 701 26.41 53.14 2.34
C LYS A 701 27.70 52.94 1.56
N ASP A 702 28.84 53.26 2.15
CA ASP A 702 30.17 53.10 1.55
C ASP A 702 30.52 51.63 1.30
N GLU A 703 30.14 50.71 2.19
CA GLU A 703 30.30 49.26 1.97
C GLU A 703 29.34 48.73 0.89
N ARG A 704 28.09 49.20 0.90
CA ARG A 704 27.13 48.89 -0.18
C ARG A 704 27.63 49.39 -1.53
N ASP A 705 28.16 50.61 -1.60
CA ASP A 705 28.68 51.19 -2.85
C ASP A 705 29.90 50.41 -3.36
N ARG A 706 30.75 49.89 -2.46
CA ARG A 706 31.83 48.95 -2.82
C ARG A 706 31.28 47.64 -3.40
N ILE A 707 30.30 47.02 -2.75
CA ILE A 707 29.68 45.77 -3.24
C ILE A 707 28.93 46.01 -4.56
N ARG A 708 28.25 47.17 -4.72
CA ARG A 708 27.62 47.58 -5.98
C ARG A 708 28.62 47.60 -7.13
N GLY A 709 29.86 48.05 -6.89
CA GLY A 709 30.93 48.02 -7.89
C GLY A 709 31.43 46.61 -8.27
N LEU A 710 31.06 45.58 -7.49
CA LEU A 710 31.49 44.19 -7.68
C LEU A 710 30.40 43.28 -8.26
N ILE A 711 29.14 43.72 -8.28
CA ILE A 711 27.99 42.97 -8.79
C ILE A 711 27.49 43.55 -10.12
N SER A 712 26.87 42.71 -10.94
CA SER A 712 26.34 43.07 -12.26
C SER A 712 25.22 44.13 -12.18
N PRO A 713 24.94 44.90 -13.25
CA PRO A 713 23.86 45.88 -13.28
C PRO A 713 22.49 45.32 -12.88
N ASP A 714 22.20 44.07 -13.24
CA ASP A 714 20.94 43.43 -12.87
C ASP A 714 20.89 43.07 -11.37
N GLN A 715 22.00 42.62 -10.79
CA GLN A 715 22.13 42.40 -9.35
C GLN A 715 22.02 43.73 -8.57
N GLN A 716 22.58 44.82 -9.10
CA GLN A 716 22.42 46.16 -8.53
C GLN A 716 20.96 46.59 -8.49
N LYS A 717 20.19 46.29 -9.56
CA LYS A 717 18.76 46.61 -9.64
C LYS A 717 17.95 45.83 -8.61
N VAL A 718 18.26 44.56 -8.36
CA VAL A 718 17.63 43.78 -7.28
C VAL A 718 17.96 44.43 -5.93
N LEU A 719 19.24 44.69 -5.66
CA LEU A 719 19.68 45.33 -4.42
C LEU A 719 19.01 46.69 -4.18
N ASP A 720 18.87 47.53 -5.20
CA ASP A 720 18.20 48.83 -5.11
C ASP A 720 16.72 48.70 -4.73
N ASN A 721 16.03 47.75 -5.34
CA ASN A 721 14.65 47.46 -4.98
C ASN A 721 14.55 46.98 -3.53
N VAL A 722 15.46 46.12 -3.07
CA VAL A 722 15.49 45.63 -1.68
C VAL A 722 15.76 46.77 -0.70
N ILE A 723 16.70 47.67 -1.00
CA ILE A 723 16.96 48.88 -0.20
C ILE A 723 15.72 49.77 -0.14
N ALA A 724 15.07 50.03 -1.28
CA ALA A 724 13.84 50.83 -1.34
C ALA A 724 12.67 50.20 -0.55
N GLN A 725 12.69 48.88 -0.36
CA GLN A 725 11.73 48.11 0.44
C GLN A 725 12.09 48.02 1.93
N GLY A 726 13.02 48.87 2.41
CA GLY A 726 13.45 48.84 3.80
C GLY A 726 14.36 47.65 4.14
N GLY A 727 15.09 47.15 3.13
CA GLY A 727 16.07 46.08 3.30
C GLY A 727 15.49 44.68 3.34
N LYS A 728 14.24 44.46 2.89
CA LYS A 728 13.62 43.12 2.85
C LYS A 728 13.25 42.74 1.42
N PRO A 729 13.81 41.66 0.85
CA PRO A 729 13.38 41.17 -0.45
C PRO A 729 11.96 40.64 -0.36
N ASN A 730 11.19 40.88 -1.41
CA ASN A 730 9.92 40.21 -1.62
C ASN A 730 10.08 39.16 -2.75
N LEU A 731 9.00 38.41 -3.00
CA LEU A 731 9.08 37.31 -3.96
C LEU A 731 9.46 37.75 -5.40
N ALA A 732 9.12 38.97 -5.81
CA ALA A 732 9.53 39.48 -7.12
C ALA A 732 11.05 39.69 -7.21
N ASP A 733 11.68 40.06 -6.09
CA ASP A 733 13.13 40.23 -6.00
C ASP A 733 13.83 38.86 -5.98
N ASP A 734 13.27 37.88 -5.27
CA ASP A 734 13.73 36.48 -5.31
C ASP A 734 13.64 35.90 -6.73
N PHE A 735 12.54 36.17 -7.44
CA PHE A 735 12.35 35.71 -8.81
C PHE A 735 13.37 36.33 -9.76
N GLN A 736 13.61 37.64 -9.66
CA GLN A 736 14.65 38.30 -10.45
C GLN A 736 16.03 37.75 -10.14
N SER A 737 16.34 37.48 -8.87
CA SER A 737 17.59 36.83 -8.44
C SER A 737 17.76 35.47 -9.12
N TYR A 738 16.68 34.68 -9.18
CA TYR A 738 16.66 33.44 -9.95
C TYR A 738 16.88 33.68 -11.44
N LEU A 739 16.33 34.70 -12.08
CA LEU A 739 16.56 34.94 -13.51
C LEU A 739 18.03 35.23 -13.84
N ILE A 740 18.76 35.90 -12.95
CA ILE A 740 20.09 36.49 -13.26
C ILE A 740 21.29 35.64 -12.84
N GLY A 741 21.13 34.69 -11.92
CA GLY A 741 22.21 33.74 -11.60
C GLY A 741 22.23 33.29 -10.16
N ASP A 742 21.55 34.05 -9.30
CA ASP A 742 21.95 34.14 -7.89
C ASP A 742 21.41 33.04 -7.00
N GLY A 743 20.68 32.07 -7.55
CA GLY A 743 20.15 30.89 -6.87
C GLY A 743 18.64 30.72 -7.02
N GLY A 744 18.14 29.58 -6.53
CA GLY A 744 16.76 29.13 -6.75
C GLY A 744 16.62 28.26 -8.00
N SER A 745 15.41 27.78 -8.25
CA SER A 745 15.08 26.97 -9.43
C SER A 745 13.67 27.30 -9.93
N HIS A 746 13.38 27.00 -11.20
CA HIS A 746 12.01 27.13 -11.70
C HIS A 746 11.01 26.33 -10.83
N LYS A 747 11.39 25.14 -10.35
CA LYS A 747 10.55 24.27 -9.51
C LYS A 747 10.09 24.96 -8.23
N GLU A 748 10.99 25.69 -7.57
CA GLU A 748 10.68 26.46 -6.36
C GLU A 748 9.63 27.55 -6.64
N PHE A 749 9.79 28.31 -7.73
CA PHE A 749 8.86 29.38 -8.08
C PHE A 749 7.52 28.84 -8.56
N THR A 750 7.51 27.75 -9.34
CA THR A 750 6.25 27.09 -9.70
C THR A 750 5.48 26.62 -8.48
N ALA A 751 6.15 26.04 -7.48
CA ALA A 751 5.49 25.59 -6.25
C ALA A 751 4.96 26.77 -5.42
N LYS A 752 5.75 27.84 -5.25
CA LYS A 752 5.34 29.05 -4.52
C LYS A 752 4.14 29.72 -5.18
N VAL A 753 4.15 29.88 -6.50
CA VAL A 753 3.05 30.51 -7.24
C VAL A 753 1.82 29.61 -7.23
N ALA A 754 1.96 28.29 -7.34
CA ALA A 754 0.82 27.36 -7.25
C ALA A 754 0.12 27.38 -5.88
N ALA A 755 0.86 27.68 -4.80
CA ALA A 755 0.32 27.76 -3.43
C ALA A 755 -0.38 29.09 -3.10
N MET A 756 -0.31 30.10 -3.97
CA MET A 756 -0.93 31.41 -3.74
C MET A 756 -2.41 31.44 -4.13
N SER A 757 -3.15 32.34 -3.48
CA SER A 757 -4.47 32.75 -3.96
C SER A 757 -4.38 33.51 -5.30
N ASP A 758 -5.50 33.59 -6.02
CA ASP A 758 -5.53 34.30 -7.32
C ASP A 758 -5.16 35.78 -7.20
N ALA A 759 -5.54 36.43 -6.08
CA ALA A 759 -5.19 37.81 -5.80
C ALA A 759 -3.68 37.97 -5.56
N GLU A 760 -3.07 37.09 -4.76
CA GLU A 760 -1.63 37.11 -4.49
C GLU A 760 -0.81 36.84 -5.75
N ARG A 761 -1.22 35.87 -6.59
CA ARG A 761 -0.56 35.60 -7.88
C ARG A 761 -0.59 36.81 -8.80
N THR A 762 -1.76 37.42 -8.95
CA THR A 762 -1.94 38.60 -9.81
C THR A 762 -1.06 39.75 -9.34
N GLN A 763 -1.04 39.99 -8.02
CA GLN A 763 -0.19 41.02 -7.42
C GLN A 763 1.30 40.73 -7.62
N PHE A 764 1.72 39.49 -7.42
CA PHE A 764 3.11 39.07 -7.65
C PHE A 764 3.54 39.30 -9.10
N MET A 765 2.74 38.87 -10.08
CA MET A 765 3.04 39.10 -11.51
C MET A 765 3.10 40.59 -11.86
N ALA A 766 2.20 41.40 -11.29
CA ALA A 766 2.21 42.85 -11.46
C ALA A 766 3.46 43.48 -10.85
N ASP A 767 3.94 42.99 -9.71
CA ASP A 767 5.16 43.46 -9.07
C ASP A 767 6.42 43.10 -9.87
N VAL A 768 6.49 41.90 -10.45
CA VAL A 768 7.59 41.51 -11.36
C VAL A 768 7.63 42.46 -12.58
N GLN A 769 6.48 42.70 -13.21
CA GLN A 769 6.39 43.61 -14.34
C GLN A 769 6.75 45.05 -13.97
N ARG A 770 6.24 45.56 -12.85
CA ARG A 770 6.45 46.93 -12.39
C ARG A 770 7.90 47.19 -11.99
N LYS A 771 8.52 46.29 -11.24
CA LYS A 771 9.89 46.45 -10.71
C LYS A 771 10.96 46.18 -11.76
N TYR A 772 10.75 45.14 -12.56
CA TYR A 772 11.80 44.60 -13.43
C TYR A 772 11.50 44.74 -14.92
N GLY A 773 10.27 45.11 -15.30
CA GLY A 773 9.85 45.20 -16.70
C GLY A 773 9.63 43.85 -17.36
N GLN A 774 9.56 42.77 -16.57
CA GLN A 774 9.51 41.39 -17.02
C GLN A 774 8.10 40.82 -16.95
N ASP A 775 7.71 40.09 -18.00
CA ASP A 775 6.55 39.22 -17.95
C ASP A 775 6.94 37.93 -17.23
N PHE A 776 6.36 37.69 -16.04
CA PHE A 776 6.71 36.55 -15.20
C PHE A 776 6.66 35.22 -15.96
N ASN A 777 5.59 34.97 -16.73
CA ASN A 777 5.40 33.70 -17.44
C ASN A 777 6.49 33.49 -18.48
N LYS A 778 6.75 34.51 -19.32
CA LYS A 778 7.78 34.43 -20.37
C LYS A 778 9.17 34.29 -19.77
N ALA A 779 9.47 35.06 -18.72
CA ALA A 779 10.78 35.07 -18.09
C ALA A 779 11.06 33.74 -17.37
N LEU A 780 10.09 33.18 -16.63
CA LEU A 780 10.24 31.90 -15.93
C LEU A 780 10.49 30.77 -16.93
N ILE A 781 9.68 30.68 -17.99
CA ILE A 781 9.80 29.62 -19.01
C ILE A 781 11.13 29.73 -19.76
N ALA A 782 11.52 30.94 -20.16
CA ALA A 782 12.79 31.17 -20.86
C ALA A 782 14.00 30.77 -19.98
N SER A 783 14.00 31.19 -18.71
CA SER A 783 15.08 30.83 -17.78
C SER A 783 15.08 29.35 -17.43
N ALA A 784 13.93 28.71 -17.26
CA ALA A 784 13.84 27.28 -16.99
C ALA A 784 14.50 26.46 -18.13
N VAL A 785 14.27 26.83 -19.38
CA VAL A 785 14.92 26.17 -20.54
C VAL A 785 16.41 26.49 -20.60
N ALA A 786 16.78 27.77 -20.48
CA ALA A 786 18.16 28.21 -20.67
C ALA A 786 19.10 27.78 -19.54
N ARG A 787 18.60 27.68 -18.31
CA ARG A 787 19.41 27.46 -17.10
C ARG A 787 19.21 26.10 -16.47
N ASP A 788 17.96 25.72 -16.28
CA ASP A 788 17.63 24.48 -15.57
C ASP A 788 17.58 23.27 -16.53
N GLY A 789 17.90 23.49 -17.81
CA GLY A 789 17.97 22.43 -18.83
C GLY A 789 16.61 21.80 -19.14
N VAL A 790 15.52 22.55 -18.95
CA VAL A 790 14.16 22.04 -19.15
C VAL A 790 13.94 21.58 -20.60
N SER A 791 13.50 20.33 -20.77
CA SER A 791 13.21 19.73 -22.07
C SER A 791 12.04 20.42 -22.79
N ALA A 792 11.89 20.17 -24.09
CA ALA A 792 10.77 20.70 -24.87
C ALA A 792 9.41 20.25 -24.31
N GLU A 793 9.30 19.02 -23.82
CA GLU A 793 8.07 18.50 -23.21
C GLU A 793 7.77 19.16 -21.86
N ASN A 794 8.78 19.35 -21.00
CA ASN A 794 8.59 20.04 -19.73
C ASN A 794 8.28 21.53 -19.94
N LYS A 795 8.85 22.16 -20.98
CA LYS A 795 8.47 23.52 -21.39
C LYS A 795 6.99 23.61 -21.75
N GLN A 796 6.46 22.62 -22.47
CA GLN A 796 5.03 22.56 -22.79
C GLN A 796 4.17 22.50 -21.53
N VAL A 797 4.56 21.74 -20.49
CA VAL A 797 3.86 21.71 -19.19
C VAL A 797 3.87 23.11 -18.56
N LEU A 798 5.01 23.78 -18.51
CA LEU A 798 5.11 25.14 -17.96
C LEU A 798 4.24 26.15 -18.74
N GLU A 799 4.18 26.05 -20.06
CA GLU A 799 3.30 26.89 -20.90
C GLU A 799 1.81 26.63 -20.58
N LYS A 800 1.42 25.37 -20.35
CA LYS A 800 0.05 25.02 -19.95
C LYS A 800 -0.27 25.54 -18.55
N LEU A 801 0.64 25.38 -17.59
CA LEU A 801 0.49 25.92 -16.24
C LEU A 801 0.35 27.44 -16.28
N ALA A 802 1.21 28.14 -17.05
CA ALA A 802 1.12 29.59 -17.22
C ALA A 802 -0.24 30.03 -17.77
N SER A 803 -0.81 29.30 -18.74
CA SER A 803 -2.15 29.58 -19.28
C SER A 803 -3.29 29.32 -18.27
N GLN A 804 -3.02 28.52 -17.23
CA GLN A 804 -3.96 28.15 -16.16
C GLN A 804 -3.69 28.92 -14.86
N ASN A 805 -3.06 30.09 -14.96
CA ASN A 805 -2.66 30.90 -13.81
C ASN A 805 -1.84 30.10 -12.77
N TRP A 806 -1.04 29.13 -13.22
CA TRP A 806 -0.21 28.23 -12.42
C TRP A 806 -0.99 27.40 -11.39
N LYS A 807 -2.25 27.09 -11.66
CA LYS A 807 -3.02 26.10 -10.90
C LYS A 807 -2.97 24.76 -11.65
N PRO A 808 -2.08 23.82 -11.25
CA PRO A 808 -1.98 22.54 -11.94
C PRO A 808 -3.29 21.76 -11.80
N THR A 809 -3.71 21.11 -12.89
CA THR A 809 -4.73 20.07 -12.81
C THR A 809 -4.07 18.70 -12.64
N LEU A 810 -4.87 17.68 -12.31
CA LEU A 810 -4.38 16.31 -12.20
C LEU A 810 -3.75 15.80 -13.51
N ALA A 811 -4.19 16.30 -14.67
CA ALA A 811 -3.57 15.99 -15.96
C ALA A 811 -2.13 16.54 -16.06
N ASP A 812 -1.89 17.73 -15.52
CA ASP A 812 -0.56 18.36 -15.51
C ASP A 812 0.37 17.66 -14.52
N GLU A 813 -0.15 17.29 -13.34
CA GLU A 813 0.60 16.50 -12.35
C GLU A 813 1.03 15.15 -12.93
N ALA A 814 0.10 14.44 -13.59
CA ALA A 814 0.42 13.16 -14.24
C ALA A 814 1.45 13.34 -15.36
N ARG A 815 1.37 14.43 -16.13
CA ARG A 815 2.37 14.72 -17.18
C ARG A 815 3.74 15.02 -16.58
N GLN A 816 3.79 15.79 -15.51
CA GLN A 816 5.04 16.09 -14.82
C GLN A 816 5.68 14.80 -14.29
N PHE A 817 4.90 13.90 -13.70
CA PHE A 817 5.37 12.58 -13.27
C PHE A 817 5.94 11.75 -14.45
N VAL A 818 5.26 11.76 -15.61
CA VAL A 818 5.73 11.02 -16.78
C VAL A 818 7.10 11.51 -17.25
N LEU A 819 7.34 12.82 -17.21
CA LEU A 819 8.56 13.44 -17.70
C LEU A 819 9.71 13.36 -16.69
N ASP A 820 9.45 13.71 -15.43
CA ASP A 820 10.48 13.83 -14.39
C ASP A 820 10.65 12.59 -13.52
N GLY A 821 9.74 11.62 -13.63
CA GLY A 821 9.61 10.52 -12.67
C GLY A 821 8.98 10.99 -11.35
N GLY A 822 9.07 10.13 -10.33
CA GLY A 822 8.47 10.37 -9.01
C GLY A 822 7.90 9.08 -8.43
N ASN A 823 7.16 9.19 -7.32
CA ASN A 823 6.46 8.04 -6.78
C ASN A 823 5.09 7.90 -7.44
N TYR A 824 4.95 6.89 -8.31
CA TYR A 824 3.68 6.58 -8.97
C TYR A 824 2.56 6.28 -7.96
N GLN A 825 2.90 5.81 -6.76
CA GLN A 825 1.95 5.51 -5.68
C GLN A 825 1.20 6.75 -5.19
N ASP A 826 1.77 7.96 -5.35
CA ASP A 826 1.11 9.22 -4.98
C ASP A 826 -0.17 9.47 -5.79
N PHE A 827 -0.30 8.81 -6.94
CA PHE A 827 -1.48 8.88 -7.80
C PHE A 827 -2.53 7.81 -7.47
N ALA A 828 -2.22 6.80 -6.64
CA ALA A 828 -3.15 5.70 -6.35
C ALA A 828 -4.45 6.25 -5.77
N LYS A 829 -4.34 7.05 -4.70
CA LYS A 829 -5.49 7.73 -4.09
C LYS A 829 -6.12 8.75 -5.03
N LYS A 830 -5.31 9.55 -5.74
CA LYS A 830 -5.82 10.61 -6.63
C LYS A 830 -6.68 10.04 -7.76
N PHE A 831 -6.28 8.93 -8.37
CA PHE A 831 -7.07 8.23 -9.39
C PHE A 831 -8.20 7.41 -8.77
N GLY A 832 -7.96 6.83 -7.59
CA GLY A 832 -8.94 6.04 -6.85
C GLY A 832 -10.15 6.84 -6.36
N ASP A 833 -9.96 8.13 -6.06
CA ASP A 833 -11.02 9.05 -5.62
C ASP A 833 -11.89 9.57 -6.79
N LEU A 834 -11.47 9.35 -8.04
CA LEU A 834 -12.24 9.74 -9.22
C LEU A 834 -13.31 8.70 -9.56
N ASN A 835 -14.52 9.16 -9.90
CA ASN A 835 -15.51 8.32 -10.56
C ASN A 835 -15.22 8.17 -12.07
N PHE A 836 -15.92 7.28 -12.76
CA PHE A 836 -15.69 7.01 -14.18
C PHE A 836 -15.81 8.25 -15.09
N THR A 837 -16.77 9.12 -14.80
CA THR A 837 -16.94 10.40 -15.50
C THR A 837 -15.72 11.30 -15.33
N GLN A 838 -15.22 11.43 -14.11
CA GLN A 838 -14.04 12.26 -13.81
C GLN A 838 -12.77 11.68 -14.45
N LYS A 839 -12.65 10.35 -14.54
CA LYS A 839 -11.54 9.69 -15.25
C LYS A 839 -11.59 9.97 -16.75
N GLU A 840 -12.76 9.92 -17.39
CA GLU A 840 -12.92 10.31 -18.81
C GLU A 840 -12.54 11.78 -19.06
N GLN A 841 -12.93 12.67 -18.14
CA GLN A 841 -12.58 14.09 -18.21
C GLN A 841 -11.07 14.28 -18.07
N LEU A 842 -10.43 13.63 -17.09
CA LEU A 842 -8.98 13.64 -16.90
C LEU A 842 -8.24 13.19 -18.17
N LYS A 843 -8.66 12.08 -18.78
CA LYS A 843 -8.05 11.56 -20.01
C LYS A 843 -8.24 12.50 -21.19
N SER A 844 -9.44 13.05 -21.35
CA SER A 844 -9.73 14.01 -22.42
C SER A 844 -8.91 15.29 -22.27
N GLU A 845 -8.78 15.78 -21.04
CA GLU A 845 -7.97 16.96 -20.72
C GLU A 845 -6.50 16.69 -21.03
N TYR A 846 -5.95 15.56 -20.55
CA TYR A 846 -4.57 15.17 -20.81
C TYR A 846 -4.27 15.10 -22.31
N SER A 847 -5.14 14.43 -23.08
CA SER A 847 -4.97 14.30 -24.52
C SER A 847 -5.06 15.65 -25.24
N SER A 848 -5.98 16.51 -24.85
CA SER A 848 -6.11 17.86 -25.40
C SER A 848 -4.88 18.73 -25.12
N LYS A 849 -4.31 18.65 -23.91
CA LYS A 849 -3.15 19.45 -23.51
C LYS A 849 -1.84 18.97 -24.14
N TYR A 850 -1.66 17.65 -24.21
CA TYR A 850 -0.36 17.03 -24.49
C TYR A 850 -0.30 16.24 -25.80
N SER A 851 -1.43 16.09 -26.51
CA SER A 851 -1.50 15.38 -27.81
C SER A 851 -1.02 13.91 -27.74
N THR A 852 -1.21 13.27 -26.59
CA THR A 852 -0.83 11.88 -26.27
C THR A 852 -1.82 11.30 -25.27
N SER A 853 -1.85 9.97 -25.09
CA SER A 853 -2.76 9.32 -24.13
C SER A 853 -2.16 9.22 -22.73
N LEU A 854 -2.96 9.55 -21.71
CA LEU A 854 -2.60 9.36 -20.30
C LEU A 854 -2.30 7.89 -20.00
N ASP A 855 -3.12 6.97 -20.50
CA ASP A 855 -3.00 5.55 -20.20
C ASP A 855 -1.67 5.00 -20.72
N LYS A 856 -1.27 5.38 -21.93
CA LYS A 856 0.00 4.99 -22.53
C LYS A 856 1.19 5.58 -21.76
N ASP A 857 1.18 6.89 -21.55
CA ASP A 857 2.32 7.61 -21.01
C ASP A 857 2.55 7.32 -19.52
N PHE A 858 1.46 7.26 -18.74
CA PHE A 858 1.54 6.97 -17.31
C PHE A 858 1.91 5.52 -17.05
N LEU A 859 1.24 4.55 -17.68
CA LEU A 859 1.50 3.12 -17.43
C LEU A 859 2.89 2.70 -17.91
N ALA A 860 3.46 3.36 -18.94
CA ALA A 860 4.84 3.14 -19.36
C ALA A 860 5.89 3.50 -18.28
N LYS A 861 5.51 4.26 -17.24
CA LYS A 861 6.37 4.68 -16.13
C LYS A 861 6.09 3.91 -14.84
N VAL A 862 5.05 3.08 -14.81
CA VAL A 862 4.70 2.23 -13.67
C VAL A 862 5.44 0.89 -13.82
N PRO A 863 6.05 0.34 -12.75
CA PRO A 863 6.62 -1.00 -12.78
C PRO A 863 5.60 -2.05 -13.23
N HIS A 864 6.04 -3.07 -13.96
CA HIS A 864 5.15 -4.06 -14.59
C HIS A 864 4.22 -4.72 -13.55
N GLU A 865 4.73 -5.04 -12.37
CA GLU A 865 3.99 -5.61 -11.24
C GLU A 865 2.87 -4.71 -10.69
N SER A 866 2.95 -3.40 -10.91
CA SER A 866 1.95 -2.42 -10.47
C SER A 866 1.09 -1.87 -11.61
N ALA A 867 1.45 -2.18 -12.86
CA ALA A 867 0.79 -1.64 -14.04
C ALA A 867 -0.69 -2.05 -14.09
N GLU A 868 -1.03 -3.29 -13.72
CA GLU A 868 -2.42 -3.76 -13.68
C GLU A 868 -3.28 -2.97 -12.67
N THR A 869 -2.76 -2.70 -11.47
CA THR A 869 -3.45 -1.91 -10.45
C THR A 869 -3.72 -0.49 -10.93
N PHE A 870 -2.73 0.14 -11.56
CA PHE A 870 -2.90 1.50 -12.09
C PHE A 870 -3.76 1.55 -13.35
N GLN A 871 -3.75 0.49 -14.15
CA GLN A 871 -4.67 0.30 -15.26
C GLN A 871 -6.12 0.21 -14.77
N ASP A 872 -6.37 -0.49 -13.67
CA ASP A 872 -7.67 -0.55 -13.00
C ASP A 872 -8.08 0.81 -12.42
N LEU A 873 -7.14 1.54 -11.80
CA LEU A 873 -7.36 2.88 -11.29
C LEU A 873 -7.68 3.91 -12.38
N LEU A 874 -7.05 3.81 -13.54
CA LEU A 874 -7.31 4.69 -14.68
C LEU A 874 -8.53 4.25 -15.50
N ARG A 875 -9.11 3.08 -15.23
CA ARG A 875 -10.27 2.57 -15.96
C ARG A 875 -11.47 3.49 -15.81
N SER A 876 -12.05 3.90 -16.94
CA SER A 876 -13.17 4.85 -17.03
C SER A 876 -14.52 4.17 -17.30
N ARG A 877 -14.61 2.87 -16.98
CA ARG A 877 -15.82 2.06 -17.03
C ARG A 877 -15.90 1.12 -15.83
N ALA A 878 -17.10 0.70 -15.48
CA ALA A 878 -17.30 -0.39 -14.53
C ALA A 878 -16.61 -1.65 -15.06
N SER A 879 -15.79 -2.29 -14.22
CA SER A 879 -15.24 -3.61 -14.52
C SER A 879 -16.27 -4.68 -14.21
N ASP A 880 -16.47 -5.63 -15.13
CA ASP A 880 -17.19 -6.84 -14.78
C ASP A 880 -16.27 -7.73 -13.93
N PRO A 881 -16.68 -8.14 -12.70
CA PRO A 881 -16.00 -9.15 -11.89
C PRO A 881 -15.40 -10.31 -12.68
N LEU A 882 -16.19 -10.85 -13.60
CA LEU A 882 -15.83 -12.04 -14.35
C LEU A 882 -14.69 -11.77 -15.33
N GLN A 883 -14.61 -10.56 -15.90
CA GLN A 883 -13.54 -10.19 -16.80
C GLN A 883 -12.22 -10.00 -16.06
N ASN A 884 -12.22 -9.33 -14.90
CA ASN A 884 -11.00 -9.19 -14.09
C ASN A 884 -10.48 -10.56 -13.62
N TYR A 885 -11.38 -11.46 -13.24
CA TYR A 885 -11.02 -12.84 -12.91
C TYR A 885 -10.41 -13.57 -14.11
N PHE A 886 -11.03 -13.46 -15.29
CA PHE A 886 -10.52 -14.06 -16.51
C PHE A 886 -9.13 -13.51 -16.89
N ASP A 887 -8.97 -12.18 -16.90
CA ASP A 887 -7.72 -11.52 -17.25
C ASP A 887 -6.58 -11.98 -16.31
N ARG A 888 -6.86 -12.13 -15.00
CA ARG A 888 -5.91 -12.70 -14.03
C ARG A 888 -5.60 -14.17 -14.30
N VAL A 889 -6.59 -14.99 -14.64
CA VAL A 889 -6.35 -16.41 -14.99
C VAL A 889 -5.53 -16.54 -16.28
N ALA A 890 -5.76 -15.67 -17.25
CA ALA A 890 -5.04 -15.65 -18.52
C ALA A 890 -3.59 -15.14 -18.37
N GLY A 891 -3.35 -14.20 -17.44
CA GLY A 891 -2.04 -13.59 -17.20
C GLY A 891 -1.09 -14.37 -16.27
N LEU A 892 -1.57 -15.41 -15.57
CA LEU A 892 -0.73 -16.18 -14.64
C LEU A 892 0.18 -17.17 -15.37
N ASP A 893 1.47 -17.14 -15.01
CA ASP A 893 2.48 -18.02 -15.58
C ASP A 893 2.19 -19.50 -15.31
N LYS A 894 2.60 -20.31 -16.28
CA LYS A 894 2.02 -21.61 -16.61
C LYS A 894 2.57 -22.78 -15.76
N SER A 895 3.11 -22.50 -14.58
CA SER A 895 4.02 -23.41 -13.86
C SER A 895 3.37 -24.37 -12.85
N GLY A 896 2.05 -24.42 -12.74
CA GLY A 896 1.35 -25.37 -11.86
C GLY A 896 1.47 -25.05 -10.35
N PHE A 897 1.07 -26.01 -9.51
CA PHE A 897 1.12 -25.90 -8.04
C PHE A 897 2.55 -26.22 -7.56
N THR A 898 3.39 -25.20 -7.37
CA THR A 898 4.70 -25.42 -6.76
C THR A 898 4.59 -25.53 -5.23
N PRO A 899 5.59 -26.15 -4.56
CA PRO A 899 5.73 -26.10 -3.11
C PRO A 899 5.93 -24.70 -2.53
N ASP A 900 6.23 -23.71 -3.38
CA ASP A 900 6.35 -22.31 -2.96
C ASP A 900 4.96 -21.78 -2.61
N GLY A 901 4.79 -21.40 -1.35
CA GLY A 901 3.52 -20.90 -0.87
C GLY A 901 3.09 -19.58 -1.52
N THR A 902 3.96 -18.89 -2.27
CA THR A 902 3.61 -17.69 -3.05
C THR A 902 2.62 -18.02 -4.15
N LEU A 903 2.87 -19.09 -4.92
CA LEU A 903 1.93 -19.55 -5.94
C LEU A 903 0.65 -20.12 -5.33
N LEU A 904 0.73 -20.75 -4.15
CA LEU A 904 -0.47 -21.23 -3.44
C LEU A 904 -1.39 -20.08 -3.01
N ASN A 905 -0.83 -18.93 -2.64
CA ASN A 905 -1.62 -17.76 -2.29
C ASN A 905 -2.32 -17.15 -3.50
N VAL A 906 -1.61 -17.03 -4.62
CA VAL A 906 -2.20 -16.56 -5.88
C VAL A 906 -3.34 -17.47 -6.31
N GLU A 907 -3.11 -18.78 -6.26
CA GLU A 907 -4.11 -19.78 -6.63
C GLU A 907 -5.33 -19.75 -5.71
N ARG A 908 -5.12 -19.62 -4.39
CA ARG A 908 -6.20 -19.45 -3.44
C ARG A 908 -6.99 -18.17 -3.70
N ALA A 909 -6.33 -17.06 -4.00
CA ALA A 909 -6.99 -15.79 -4.30
C ALA A 909 -7.90 -15.93 -5.53
N LEU A 910 -7.47 -16.66 -6.57
CA LEU A 910 -8.32 -16.98 -7.72
C LEU A 910 -9.52 -17.85 -7.35
N GLN A 911 -9.33 -18.86 -6.49
CA GLN A 911 -10.41 -19.73 -6.03
C GLN A 911 -11.46 -18.95 -5.22
N VAL A 912 -11.00 -18.08 -4.32
CA VAL A 912 -11.88 -17.18 -3.56
C VAL A 912 -12.64 -16.22 -4.49
N ASN A 913 -11.95 -15.67 -5.50
CA ASN A 913 -12.59 -14.77 -6.47
C ASN A 913 -13.65 -15.50 -7.30
N ARG A 914 -13.35 -16.68 -7.83
CA ARG A 914 -14.30 -17.55 -8.54
C ARG A 914 -15.52 -17.87 -7.68
N ASP A 915 -15.31 -18.27 -6.43
CA ASP A 915 -16.37 -18.60 -5.48
C ASP A 915 -17.30 -17.39 -5.27
N PHE A 916 -16.71 -16.21 -5.10
CA PHE A 916 -17.46 -14.96 -4.95
C PHE A 916 -18.25 -14.61 -6.22
N ILE A 917 -17.64 -14.67 -7.40
CA ILE A 917 -18.30 -14.36 -8.68
C ILE A 917 -19.46 -15.31 -8.92
N THR A 918 -19.29 -16.60 -8.62
CA THR A 918 -20.34 -17.61 -8.76
C THR A 918 -21.52 -17.30 -7.85
N GLN A 919 -21.26 -16.94 -6.57
CA GLN A 919 -22.32 -16.50 -5.66
C GLN A 919 -23.01 -15.23 -6.12
N TYR A 920 -22.22 -14.27 -6.60
CA TYR A 920 -22.74 -13.01 -7.11
C TYR A 920 -23.67 -13.26 -8.31
N GLN A 921 -23.25 -14.05 -9.30
CA GLN A 921 -24.07 -14.38 -10.48
C GLN A 921 -25.36 -15.12 -10.10
N ALA A 922 -25.27 -16.13 -9.24
CA ALA A 922 -26.43 -16.92 -8.78
C ALA A 922 -27.50 -16.09 -8.02
N ASN A 923 -27.10 -14.93 -7.47
CA ASN A 923 -27.97 -14.06 -6.70
C ASN A 923 -28.36 -12.78 -7.43
N ARG A 924 -27.55 -12.30 -8.38
CA ARG A 924 -27.73 -11.00 -9.05
C ARG A 924 -29.07 -10.88 -9.76
N GLU A 925 -29.49 -11.87 -10.54
CA GLU A 925 -30.75 -11.81 -11.28
C GLU A 925 -31.99 -11.81 -10.38
N LYS A 926 -31.83 -12.26 -9.13
CA LYS A 926 -32.89 -12.24 -8.11
C LYS A 926 -33.04 -10.86 -7.46
N LEU A 927 -32.13 -9.92 -7.74
CA LEU A 927 -32.12 -8.57 -7.16
C LEU A 927 -32.73 -7.53 -8.12
N PRO A 928 -33.40 -6.50 -7.62
CA PRO A 928 -33.86 -5.36 -8.44
C PRO A 928 -32.70 -4.61 -9.14
N PRO A 929 -32.92 -3.99 -10.32
CA PRO A 929 -31.84 -3.34 -11.10
C PRO A 929 -31.03 -2.28 -10.35
N ASN A 930 -31.66 -1.51 -9.47
CA ASN A 930 -30.99 -0.51 -8.63
C ASN A 930 -30.10 -1.15 -7.55
N VAL A 931 -30.47 -2.34 -7.05
CA VAL A 931 -29.67 -3.12 -6.09
C VAL A 931 -28.53 -3.82 -6.81
N GLN A 932 -28.75 -4.29 -8.05
CA GLN A 932 -27.68 -4.80 -8.90
C GLN A 932 -26.63 -3.71 -9.15
N ALA A 933 -27.04 -2.50 -9.57
CA ALA A 933 -26.09 -1.39 -9.80
C ALA A 933 -25.29 -1.00 -8.55
N ALA A 934 -25.92 -0.98 -7.37
CA ALA A 934 -25.25 -0.72 -6.10
C ALA A 934 -24.27 -1.84 -5.72
N LEU A 935 -24.66 -3.11 -5.94
CA LEU A 935 -23.80 -4.28 -5.71
C LEU A 935 -22.60 -4.29 -6.67
N ASP A 936 -22.79 -3.89 -7.93
CA ASP A 936 -21.76 -3.81 -8.97
C ASP A 936 -20.71 -2.73 -8.62
N GLN A 937 -21.16 -1.56 -8.15
CA GLN A 937 -20.29 -0.48 -7.68
C GLN A 937 -19.54 -0.87 -6.40
N TYR A 938 -20.23 -1.49 -5.46
CA TYR A 938 -19.66 -1.94 -4.19
C TYR A 938 -18.62 -3.05 -4.38
N TYR A 939 -18.87 -3.99 -5.30
CA TYR A 939 -17.92 -5.02 -5.65
C TYR A 939 -16.67 -4.46 -6.34
N THR A 940 -16.84 -3.50 -7.25
CA THR A 940 -15.71 -2.80 -7.89
C THR A 940 -14.80 -2.18 -6.82
N GLU A 941 -15.40 -1.60 -5.78
CA GLU A 941 -14.66 -1.06 -4.63
C GLU A 941 -14.03 -2.15 -3.75
N ALA A 942 -14.68 -3.31 -3.57
CA ALA A 942 -14.13 -4.44 -2.81
C ALA A 942 -12.92 -5.10 -3.52
N VAL A 943 -12.95 -5.22 -4.85
CA VAL A 943 -11.81 -5.71 -5.66
C VAL A 943 -10.68 -4.69 -5.67
N LYS A 944 -11.00 -3.40 -5.77
CA LYS A 944 -10.03 -2.30 -5.62
C LYS A 944 -9.36 -2.33 -4.24
N GLN A 945 -10.14 -2.51 -3.16
CA GLN A 945 -9.61 -2.65 -1.80
C GLN A 945 -8.75 -3.91 -1.61
N ASN A 946 -9.05 -5.01 -2.31
CA ASN A 946 -8.22 -6.22 -2.38
C ASN A 946 -6.88 -5.99 -3.11
N GLY A 947 -6.78 -4.97 -3.96
CA GLY A 947 -5.54 -4.51 -4.58
C GLY A 947 -4.79 -3.45 -3.76
N GLU A 948 -5.47 -2.67 -2.91
CA GLU A 948 -4.92 -1.42 -2.38
C GLU A 948 -4.65 -1.33 -0.87
N SER A 949 -5.34 -2.01 0.05
CA SER A 949 -4.98 -1.83 1.48
C SER A 949 -5.61 -2.76 2.52
N LYS A 950 -4.82 -2.90 3.59
CA LYS A 950 -5.00 -3.60 4.87
C LYS A 950 -6.25 -3.23 5.71
N GLU A 951 -7.23 -2.42 5.30
CA GLU A 951 -8.16 -1.85 6.32
C GLU A 951 -9.69 -1.95 6.12
N ARG A 952 -10.24 -2.25 4.93
CA ARG A 952 -11.71 -2.14 4.71
C ARG A 952 -12.45 -3.37 4.18
N LEU A 953 -11.73 -4.45 3.85
CA LEU A 953 -12.30 -5.71 3.31
C LEU A 953 -13.25 -6.44 4.28
N ALA A 954 -12.99 -6.38 5.59
CA ALA A 954 -13.70 -7.19 6.58
C ALA A 954 -15.15 -6.75 6.83
N GLU A 955 -15.44 -5.45 6.74
CA GLU A 955 -16.77 -4.90 7.05
C GLU A 955 -17.73 -5.04 5.86
N VAL A 956 -17.17 -5.06 4.66
CA VAL A 956 -17.89 -4.96 3.39
C VAL A 956 -18.39 -6.33 2.88
N ALA A 957 -17.52 -7.34 2.95
CA ALA A 957 -17.86 -8.68 2.49
C ALA A 957 -18.79 -9.45 3.48
N VAL A 958 -18.72 -9.17 4.79
CA VAL A 958 -19.72 -9.66 5.77
C VAL A 958 -21.09 -9.07 5.44
N GLN A 959 -21.18 -7.78 5.13
CA GLN A 959 -22.45 -7.14 4.78
C GLN A 959 -23.06 -7.74 3.51
N THR A 960 -22.27 -8.01 2.47
CA THR A 960 -22.80 -8.63 1.23
C THR A 960 -23.24 -10.07 1.44
N ALA A 961 -22.45 -10.89 2.14
CA ALA A 961 -22.82 -12.28 2.42
C ALA A 961 -24.04 -12.36 3.36
N VAL A 962 -24.14 -11.47 4.35
CA VAL A 962 -25.29 -11.39 5.27
C VAL A 962 -26.52 -10.83 4.58
N ILE A 963 -26.39 -9.83 3.70
CA ILE A 963 -27.50 -9.27 2.92
C ILE A 963 -27.99 -10.29 1.87
N ALA A 964 -27.08 -10.97 1.16
CA ALA A 964 -27.43 -12.02 0.21
C ALA A 964 -28.05 -13.24 0.91
N ALA A 965 -27.52 -13.68 2.05
CA ALA A 965 -28.11 -14.76 2.86
C ALA A 965 -29.46 -14.34 3.46
N ALA A 966 -29.60 -13.11 3.96
CA ALA A 966 -30.86 -12.59 4.46
C ALA A 966 -31.93 -12.53 3.36
N ILE A 967 -31.57 -12.05 2.16
CA ILE A 967 -32.48 -12.00 0.99
C ILE A 967 -32.83 -13.41 0.50
N ALA A 968 -31.87 -14.33 0.43
CA ALA A 968 -32.10 -15.73 0.03
C ALA A 968 -32.92 -16.53 1.05
N SER A 969 -32.90 -16.11 2.32
CA SER A 969 -33.65 -16.78 3.40
C SER A 969 -35.11 -16.33 3.53
N ILE A 970 -35.55 -15.31 2.79
CA ILE A 970 -36.96 -14.87 2.78
C ILE A 970 -37.79 -15.92 2.02
N PRO A 971 -38.65 -16.70 2.71
CA PRO A 971 -39.56 -17.59 2.02
C PRO A 971 -40.60 -16.71 1.31
N VAL A 972 -40.74 -16.85 0.00
CA VAL A 972 -41.92 -16.32 -0.72
C VAL A 972 -43.11 -17.23 -0.43
N THR A 973 -43.48 -17.35 0.84
CA THR A 973 -44.72 -17.99 1.28
C THR A 973 -45.50 -16.94 2.03
N GLY A 974 -46.62 -16.52 1.46
CA GLY A 974 -47.48 -15.47 2.02
C GLY A 974 -47.80 -15.73 3.49
N GLY A 975 -47.46 -14.76 4.35
CA GLY A 975 -47.90 -14.70 5.73
C GLY A 975 -46.83 -15.03 6.78
N LEU A 976 -45.97 -14.05 7.07
CA LEU A 976 -45.53 -13.59 8.41
C LEU A 976 -44.08 -13.04 8.36
N SER A 977 -43.94 -11.80 8.88
CA SER A 977 -42.73 -11.05 9.25
C SER A 977 -41.84 -10.51 8.12
N THR A 978 -42.14 -9.26 7.75
CA THR A 978 -41.74 -8.50 6.57
C THR A 978 -40.43 -7.73 6.75
N LEU A 979 -39.36 -8.18 6.08
CA LEU A 979 -38.37 -7.29 5.48
C LEU A 979 -38.79 -7.11 4.03
N THR A 980 -39.41 -5.97 3.71
CA THR A 980 -39.79 -5.70 2.31
C THR A 980 -38.55 -5.37 1.48
N ILE A 981 -38.59 -5.65 0.18
CA ILE A 981 -37.50 -5.33 -0.77
C ILE A 981 -37.12 -3.82 -0.70
N GLY A 982 -38.09 -2.94 -0.40
CA GLY A 982 -37.85 -1.52 -0.15
C GLY A 982 -37.04 -1.23 1.12
N GLN A 983 -37.21 -2.01 2.19
CA GLN A 983 -36.43 -1.90 3.41
C GLN A 983 -35.00 -2.42 3.25
N ALA A 984 -34.80 -3.49 2.47
CA ALA A 984 -33.45 -3.97 2.10
C ALA A 984 -32.69 -2.94 1.25
N SER A 985 -33.40 -2.26 0.34
CA SER A 985 -32.84 -1.18 -0.50
C SER A 985 -32.42 0.04 0.34
N ALA A 986 -33.24 0.44 1.32
CA ALA A 986 -32.91 1.51 2.25
C ALA A 986 -31.75 1.13 3.19
N LEU A 987 -31.62 -0.15 3.55
CA LEU A 987 -30.53 -0.69 4.35
C LEU A 987 -29.18 -0.58 3.62
N ILE A 988 -29.14 -0.97 2.34
CA ILE A 988 -27.95 -0.93 1.49
C ILE A 988 -27.51 0.52 1.23
N ALA A 989 -28.49 1.40 0.98
CA ALA A 989 -28.22 2.84 0.83
C ALA A 989 -27.71 3.47 2.13
N ALA A 990 -28.29 3.10 3.28
CA ALA A 990 -27.88 3.61 4.58
C ALA A 990 -26.50 3.08 5.04
N SER A 991 -26.16 1.81 4.73
CA SER A 991 -24.83 1.25 5.03
C SER A 991 -23.72 1.84 4.16
N ALA A 992 -24.06 2.29 2.95
CA ALA A 992 -23.12 3.02 2.10
C ALA A 992 -22.83 4.45 2.61
N THR A 993 -23.70 5.03 3.46
CA THR A 993 -23.61 6.42 3.92
C THR A 993 -23.40 6.60 5.43
N GLY A 994 -23.69 5.61 6.28
CA GLY A 994 -23.67 5.72 7.74
C GLY A 994 -22.85 4.60 8.39
N GLY A 995 -21.60 4.90 8.77
CA GLY A 995 -20.69 3.94 9.43
C GLY A 995 -21.15 3.46 10.82
N ALA A 996 -20.37 2.51 11.38
CA ALA A 996 -20.32 1.91 12.74
C ALA A 996 -21.59 1.79 13.63
N VAL A 997 -22.45 2.82 13.70
CA VAL A 997 -23.58 2.95 14.63
C VAL A 997 -24.78 2.06 14.26
N MET A 998 -24.95 1.73 12.98
CA MET A 998 -26.07 0.89 12.49
C MET A 998 -25.83 -0.63 12.66
N ARG A 999 -24.61 -1.03 13.02
CA ARG A 999 -24.13 -2.43 13.05
C ARG A 999 -24.82 -3.32 14.12
N PRO A 1000 -25.03 -2.89 15.38
CA PRO A 1000 -25.69 -3.72 16.39
C PRO A 1000 -27.19 -3.89 16.15
N ALA A 1001 -27.85 -2.86 15.61
CA ALA A 1001 -29.28 -2.87 15.33
C ALA A 1001 -29.63 -3.80 14.15
N LEU A 1002 -28.77 -3.82 13.13
CA LEU A 1002 -28.87 -4.74 11.99
C LEU A 1002 -28.73 -6.21 12.45
N MET A 1003 -27.74 -6.51 13.29
CA MET A 1003 -27.53 -7.86 13.83
C MET A 1003 -28.69 -8.29 14.75
N ALA A 1004 -29.20 -7.41 15.59
CA ALA A 1004 -30.35 -7.72 16.46
C ALA A 1004 -31.64 -8.00 15.69
N ALA A 1005 -31.86 -7.31 14.56
CA ALA A 1005 -33.00 -7.53 13.67
C ALA A 1005 -32.91 -8.87 12.92
N ILE A 1006 -31.71 -9.25 12.45
CA ILE A 1006 -31.46 -10.53 11.77
C ILE A 1006 -31.53 -11.71 12.76
N GLU A 1007 -31.06 -11.52 13.99
CA GLU A 1007 -31.12 -12.54 15.06
C GLU A 1007 -32.53 -12.72 15.67
N GLY A 1008 -33.54 -11.98 15.20
CA GLY A 1008 -34.92 -12.07 15.72
C GLY A 1008 -35.07 -11.59 17.19
N LYS A 1009 -34.09 -10.87 17.73
CA LYS A 1009 -34.08 -10.40 19.13
C LYS A 1009 -34.86 -9.09 19.31
N GLY A 1010 -36.18 -9.15 19.09
CA GLY A 1010 -37.18 -8.23 19.67
C GLY A 1010 -37.08 -6.72 19.36
N MET A 1011 -36.15 -6.26 18.52
CA MET A 1011 -35.97 -4.85 18.19
C MET A 1011 -36.70 -4.54 16.87
N THR A 1012 -37.72 -3.68 16.91
CA THR A 1012 -38.43 -3.26 15.69
C THR A 1012 -37.61 -2.20 14.95
N MET A 1013 -37.64 -2.23 13.62
CA MET A 1013 -36.87 -1.30 12.75
C MET A 1013 -37.15 0.18 13.04
N GLU A 1014 -38.38 0.48 13.46
CA GLU A 1014 -38.82 1.81 13.86
C GLU A 1014 -38.09 2.31 15.12
N LYS A 1015 -37.85 1.42 16.09
CA LYS A 1015 -37.06 1.74 17.30
C LYS A 1015 -35.57 1.89 17.00
N ALA A 1016 -35.03 1.10 16.07
CA ALA A 1016 -33.65 1.24 15.61
C ALA A 1016 -33.41 2.59 14.92
N MET A 1017 -34.33 3.02 14.04
CA MET A 1017 -34.25 4.33 13.39
C MET A 1017 -34.51 5.50 14.36
N GLN A 1018 -35.36 5.34 15.38
CA GLN A 1018 -35.53 6.35 16.43
C GLN A 1018 -34.27 6.49 17.31
N GLN A 1019 -33.61 5.40 17.70
CA GLN A 1019 -32.35 5.47 18.43
C GLN A 1019 -31.21 6.06 17.59
N ALA A 1020 -31.16 5.78 16.29
CA ALA A 1020 -30.20 6.40 15.38
C ALA A 1020 -30.42 7.92 15.24
N LYS A 1021 -31.68 8.37 15.18
CA LYS A 1021 -32.01 9.80 15.24
C LYS A 1021 -31.63 10.44 16.59
N LEU A 1022 -31.83 9.74 17.70
CA LEU A 1022 -31.44 10.22 19.03
C LEU A 1022 -29.91 10.30 19.19
N GLY A 1023 -29.16 9.31 18.70
CA GLY A 1023 -27.69 9.34 18.72
C GLY A 1023 -27.06 10.37 17.77
N ALA A 1024 -27.73 10.69 16.66
CA ALA A 1024 -27.32 11.77 15.76
C ALA A 1024 -27.63 13.18 16.32
N LEU A 1025 -28.58 13.29 17.26
CA LEU A 1025 -28.93 14.52 17.98
C LEU A 1025 -28.08 14.74 19.24
N ASP A 1026 -27.56 13.68 19.87
CA ASP A 1026 -26.62 13.77 21.01
C ASP A 1026 -25.15 13.98 20.56
N GLY A 1027 -24.88 13.92 19.25
CA GLY A 1027 -23.57 14.14 18.62
C GLY A 1027 -23.45 15.43 17.80
N MET A 1028 -24.48 16.29 17.81
CA MET A 1028 -24.41 17.70 17.44
C MET A 1028 -24.36 18.53 18.72
#